data_AF-A0A485KFV2-F1
#
_entry.id   AF-A0A485KFV2-F1
#
_cell.length_a   1.000
_cell.length_b   1.000
_cell.length_c   1.000
_cell.angle_alpha   90.00
_cell.angle_beta   90.00
_cell.angle_gamma   90.00
#
_symmetry.space_group_name_H-M   'P 1'
#
loop_
_entity.id
_entity.type
_entity.pdbx_description
1 polymer ?
#
loop_
_entity_poly.entity_id
_entity_poly.type
_entity_poly.pdbx_seq_one_letter_code
_entity_poly.pdbx_strand_id
1 'polypeptide(L)'
;MVALGKACAVLAVATSVHACSLLGFYKPLEPATLSTPCPGFAPCSPGFYCRNNQALPCPAGTYGNATQLYHPTCSGLCPAGHVCAQATVEPQPCGSANVYCPVGSKLPRPIPAGYYSTGGTPITREASALCTLGSYCVDGNIVRCPASTYGASTGMASATCSDVCPAGSYCPEGSVMPLPCPGGTYGESNGLTTAACTGVCPNGYYCPAGTAVPIPCPVSHLCLTGSALPVEIPPGQYFSKVLATSLSILPKCNTRRARTVSTVTTIFISLPYSQTGLGQSTCSGSCPAGFYCPVGTITPMACSDPNTYCPLASPAPFPVALGYYSTPLGGPGTSQLQCEPGAYCINGIKTLCPAGSYGSISGLASSACSGLCPPGLYCPTGSAMGLECGDPDFVCPQGSAQPQAVPSGSCGVGQTVTTQSALVVAPAGSYALKGQCYVCPAGYFGATPGLVSLSCSGICAAGYYCPLGSTSPNQYACGLNTYCPPNSPQPLVASTGFYTFTSSTDPCPVGQYRATPISNAAVLLGSETALQVNYGDAVYYFASCVPCPLGTFKPVDGDSPSLCQPCPLFSATSSPDRSSCNCFRVPGGPPWNLATQMLYFDGTTCSAISSTVLMPSLLPPNTTYTKASQTRCQAGFYCQQGVRTPCLGGRYGTLAGETNPLCSGLCTRGYYCPVASTSATPQRCGGAHLYCPPGSPYPLPVTSGYYSIDSVLGELSDPTIRDAQAPCEVGYYCLHGLRHSCPAGRFGANVQETNPLVLHGALPTWLLLPCEQHEPDAGMSSLLEHVGLVSFDI
;
A
#
# COMPACT_ATOMS: atom_id res chain seq x y z
N MET A 1 34.53 57.95 46.78
CA MET A 1 33.85 58.58 47.93
C MET A 1 33.31 59.94 47.50
N VAL A 2 32.03 60.08 47.17
CA VAL A 2 31.24 61.33 47.25
C VAL A 2 29.77 60.89 47.30
N ALA A 3 29.01 61.47 48.23
CA ALA A 3 27.58 61.23 48.44
C ALA A 3 26.70 62.09 47.51
N LEU A 4 25.42 61.70 47.41
CA LEU A 4 24.22 62.30 46.77
C LEU A 4 23.64 61.28 45.77
N GLY A 5 22.37 60.90 45.75
CA GLY A 5 21.17 61.34 46.45
C GLY A 5 20.01 60.47 45.96
N LYS A 6 18.99 60.33 46.79
CA LYS A 6 17.79 59.51 46.62
C LYS A 6 17.09 59.69 45.26
N ALA A 7 16.96 58.63 44.47
CA ALA A 7 15.84 58.40 43.54
C ALA A 7 15.96 57.00 42.90
N CYS A 8 15.34 55.98 43.49
CA CYS A 8 14.90 54.77 42.78
C CYS A 8 14.17 53.82 43.74
N ALA A 9 12.89 54.07 44.00
CA ALA A 9 12.03 53.12 44.71
C ALA A 9 10.59 53.08 44.18
N VAL A 10 10.31 53.61 42.98
CA VAL A 10 8.94 53.62 42.42
C VAL A 10 8.86 53.00 41.01
N LEU A 11 9.98 52.60 40.39
CA LEU A 11 9.98 52.05 39.02
C LEU A 11 10.13 50.51 38.92
N ALA A 12 9.83 49.76 39.99
CA ALA A 12 9.91 48.29 39.97
C ALA A 12 8.56 47.56 40.05
N VAL A 13 7.43 48.28 40.16
CA VAL A 13 6.09 47.66 40.29
C VAL A 13 5.27 47.74 38.99
N ALA A 14 5.54 48.69 38.10
CA ALA A 14 4.77 48.87 36.86
C ALA A 14 5.19 47.93 35.70
N THR A 15 6.40 47.37 35.75
CA THR A 15 6.93 46.45 34.72
C THR A 15 6.52 44.99 34.96
N SER A 16 6.15 44.61 36.19
CA SER A 16 5.71 43.25 36.50
C SER A 16 4.28 42.97 36.02
N VAL A 17 3.36 43.92 36.18
CA VAL A 17 1.93 43.73 35.82
C VAL A 17 1.72 43.50 34.31
N HIS A 18 2.45 44.23 33.45
CA HIS A 18 2.39 44.05 31.99
C HIS A 18 3.00 42.73 31.52
N ALA A 19 4.05 42.25 32.21
CA ALA A 19 4.67 40.95 31.93
C ALA A 19 3.74 39.78 32.31
N CYS A 20 3.00 39.89 33.42
CA CYS A 20 2.06 38.84 33.86
C CYS A 20 0.86 38.67 32.90
N SER A 21 0.43 39.73 32.21
CA SER A 21 -0.62 39.65 31.18
C SER A 21 -0.22 38.93 29.88
N LEU A 22 1.07 38.61 29.69
CA LEU A 22 1.62 37.99 28.47
C LEU A 22 2.31 36.63 28.70
N LEU A 23 2.54 36.21 29.96
CA LEU A 23 3.42 35.09 30.30
C LEU A 23 2.78 34.02 31.20
N GLY A 24 1.64 33.45 30.81
CA GLY A 24 1.11 32.26 31.49
C GLY A 24 0.30 32.53 32.77
N PHE A 25 -0.17 33.75 32.99
CA PHE A 25 -1.03 34.13 34.13
C PHE A 25 -2.37 34.72 33.68
N TYR A 26 -3.40 34.61 34.52
CA TYR A 26 -4.74 35.17 34.31
C TYR A 26 -5.22 35.92 35.57
N LYS A 27 -6.26 36.75 35.44
CA LYS A 27 -6.84 37.49 36.57
C LYS A 27 -8.06 36.73 37.13
N PRO A 28 -7.98 36.10 38.31
CA PRO A 28 -9.12 35.42 38.92
C PRO A 28 -10.19 36.42 39.40
N LEU A 29 -11.44 35.96 39.49
CA LEU A 29 -12.60 36.78 39.90
C LEU A 29 -12.64 37.05 41.41
N GLU A 30 -11.94 36.26 42.23
CA GLU A 30 -11.76 36.46 43.67
C GLU A 30 -10.29 36.77 44.01
N PRO A 31 -10.00 37.59 45.04
CA PRO A 31 -8.65 38.03 45.34
C PRO A 31 -7.78 36.86 45.82
N ALA A 32 -6.84 36.44 44.98
CA ALA A 32 -5.84 35.44 45.33
C ALA A 32 -4.92 35.98 46.45
N THR A 33 -5.10 35.46 47.66
CA THR A 33 -4.22 35.76 48.81
C THR A 33 -3.03 34.81 48.83
N LEU A 34 -1.99 35.06 48.02
CA LEU A 34 -0.67 34.48 48.31
C LEU A 34 0.48 35.19 47.58
N SER A 35 1.62 35.27 48.27
CA SER A 35 2.92 35.79 47.83
C SER A 35 3.45 35.05 46.60
N THR A 36 3.04 35.48 45.42
CA THR A 36 3.55 35.03 44.12
C THR A 36 4.21 36.22 43.40
N PRO A 37 5.10 35.99 42.43
CA PRO A 37 5.84 37.07 41.74
C PRO A 37 4.95 38.08 40.98
N CYS A 38 3.65 37.80 40.82
CA CYS A 38 2.65 38.67 40.18
C CYS A 38 1.48 38.97 41.15
N PRO A 39 1.44 40.12 41.83
CA PRO A 39 0.33 40.47 42.72
C PRO A 39 -1.00 40.59 41.95
N GLY A 40 -2.01 39.82 42.33
CA GLY A 40 -3.36 39.89 41.73
C GLY A 40 -3.59 39.04 40.46
N PHE A 41 -2.61 38.24 40.03
CA PHE A 41 -2.74 37.29 38.92
C PHE A 41 -2.41 35.87 39.38
N ALA A 42 -3.15 34.88 38.89
CA ALA A 42 -2.89 33.46 39.17
C ALA A 42 -2.19 32.80 37.97
N PRO A 43 -1.20 31.92 38.17
CA PRO A 43 -0.60 31.16 37.08
C PRO A 43 -1.64 30.20 36.51
N CYS A 44 -1.59 29.96 35.19
CA CYS A 44 -2.37 28.90 34.59
C CYS A 44 -2.00 27.56 35.20
N SER A 45 -3.00 26.87 35.76
CA SER A 45 -2.88 25.53 36.31
C SER A 45 -2.64 24.51 35.19
N PRO A 46 -2.07 23.34 35.48
CA PRO A 46 -1.93 22.26 34.49
C PRO A 46 -3.27 21.96 33.80
N GLY A 47 -3.22 21.64 32.51
CA GLY A 47 -4.38 21.46 31.64
C GLY A 47 -4.92 22.76 31.02
N PHE A 48 -4.40 23.93 31.41
CA PHE A 48 -4.82 25.24 30.89
C PHE A 48 -3.63 26.08 30.42
N TYR A 49 -3.86 26.92 29.42
CA TYR A 49 -2.92 27.93 28.96
C TYR A 49 -3.56 29.31 28.99
N CYS A 50 -2.75 30.33 29.25
CA CYS A 50 -3.22 31.70 29.46
C CYS A 50 -2.92 32.53 28.22
N ARG A 51 -3.95 33.12 27.62
CA ARG A 51 -3.83 34.07 26.51
C ARG A 51 -4.82 35.21 26.73
N ASN A 52 -4.37 36.46 26.56
CA ASN A 52 -5.20 37.66 26.74
C ASN A 52 -5.91 37.71 28.11
N ASN A 53 -5.19 37.43 29.21
CA ASN A 53 -5.72 37.40 30.59
C ASN A 53 -6.84 36.38 30.87
N GLN A 54 -7.06 35.41 29.97
CA GLN A 54 -8.03 34.33 30.16
C GLN A 54 -7.32 32.98 30.27
N ALA A 55 -7.78 32.14 31.21
CA ALA A 55 -7.38 30.74 31.29
C ALA A 55 -8.22 29.93 30.28
N LEU A 56 -7.58 29.40 29.25
CA LEU A 56 -8.19 28.57 28.23
C LEU A 56 -7.74 27.12 28.40
N PRO A 57 -8.64 26.14 28.27
CA PRO A 57 -8.24 24.74 28.36
C PRO A 57 -7.34 24.37 27.19
N CYS A 58 -6.35 23.50 27.44
CA CYS A 58 -5.54 22.90 26.38
C CYS A 58 -6.45 22.24 25.33
N PRO A 59 -6.29 22.56 24.03
CA PRO A 59 -7.10 21.97 22.98
C PRO A 59 -7.00 20.44 22.97
N ALA A 60 -8.11 19.76 22.69
CA ALA A 60 -8.09 18.30 22.54
C ALA A 60 -7.04 17.88 21.48
N GLY A 61 -6.24 16.86 21.81
CA GLY A 61 -5.05 16.44 21.05
C GLY A 61 -3.73 17.04 21.55
N THR A 62 -3.76 17.83 22.63
CA THR A 62 -2.58 18.35 23.35
C THR A 62 -2.71 18.09 24.85
N TYR A 63 -1.61 18.08 25.59
CA TYR A 63 -1.60 17.95 27.05
C TYR A 63 -0.82 19.09 27.71
N GLY A 64 -1.13 19.38 28.97
CA GLY A 64 -0.49 20.44 29.75
C GLY A 64 -0.13 19.98 31.14
N ASN A 65 1.05 19.39 31.32
CA ASN A 65 1.55 18.93 32.62
C ASN A 65 2.33 20.01 33.41
N ALA A 66 2.50 21.20 32.84
CA ALA A 66 3.23 22.31 33.44
C ALA A 66 2.30 23.45 33.83
N THR A 67 2.69 24.21 34.84
CA THR A 67 2.07 25.51 35.17
C THR A 67 2.58 26.61 34.25
N GLN A 68 1.86 27.73 34.14
CA GLN A 68 2.25 28.92 33.37
C GLN A 68 2.35 28.73 31.85
N LEU A 69 1.57 27.79 31.29
CA LEU A 69 1.46 27.63 29.85
C LEU A 69 0.80 28.86 29.22
N TYR A 70 1.27 29.31 28.05
CA TYR A 70 0.80 30.54 27.39
C TYR A 70 0.47 30.36 25.90
N HIS A 71 0.59 29.13 25.37
CA HIS A 71 0.37 28.82 23.96
C HIS A 71 -0.62 27.66 23.79
N PRO A 72 -1.47 27.64 22.74
CA PRO A 72 -2.44 26.56 22.49
C PRO A 72 -1.81 25.19 22.18
N THR A 73 -0.49 25.10 22.05
CA THR A 73 0.22 23.80 21.98
C THR A 73 0.47 23.19 23.37
N CYS A 74 0.21 23.93 24.44
CA CYS A 74 0.45 23.54 25.82
C CYS A 74 1.86 22.96 26.03
N SER A 75 2.01 21.83 26.73
CA SER A 75 3.29 21.13 26.88
C SER A 75 3.69 20.37 25.61
N GLY A 76 2.74 20.10 24.70
CA GLY A 76 2.99 19.43 23.42
C GLY A 76 1.75 18.73 22.85
N LEU A 77 1.92 18.15 21.65
CA LEU A 77 0.95 17.24 21.07
C LEU A 77 0.80 15.99 21.95
N CYS A 78 -0.40 15.40 21.95
CA CYS A 78 -0.64 14.14 22.64
C CYS A 78 0.33 13.06 22.09
N PRO A 79 1.10 12.38 22.94
CA PRO A 79 2.07 11.39 22.47
C PRO A 79 1.37 10.19 21.80
N ALA A 80 2.10 9.48 20.93
CA ALA A 80 1.58 8.24 20.36
C ALA A 80 1.20 7.24 21.45
N GLY A 81 0.16 6.45 21.20
CA GLY A 81 -0.37 5.48 22.16
C GLY A 81 -1.21 6.11 23.28
N HIS A 82 -1.52 7.42 23.19
CA HIS A 82 -2.32 8.13 24.19
C HIS A 82 -3.41 8.99 23.55
N VAL A 83 -4.42 9.31 24.36
CA VAL A 83 -5.51 10.24 24.03
C VAL A 83 -5.53 11.40 25.00
N CYS A 84 -5.75 12.58 24.45
CA CYS A 84 -5.83 13.81 25.21
C CYS A 84 -7.14 14.53 24.86
N ALA A 85 -8.11 14.43 25.76
CA ALA A 85 -9.32 15.26 25.71
C ALA A 85 -8.96 16.73 26.01
N GLN A 86 -9.95 17.63 25.90
CA GLN A 86 -9.75 19.03 26.27
C GLN A 86 -9.33 19.14 27.76
N ALA A 87 -8.37 20.02 28.05
CA ALA A 87 -7.80 20.24 29.39
C ALA A 87 -7.05 19.04 30.01
N THR A 88 -6.50 18.14 29.19
CA THR A 88 -5.72 16.99 29.70
C THR A 88 -4.42 17.44 30.35
N VAL A 89 -4.21 17.05 31.62
CA VAL A 89 -2.96 17.27 32.35
C VAL A 89 -1.95 16.18 32.00
N GLU A 90 -2.37 14.93 32.11
CA GLU A 90 -1.55 13.75 31.86
C GLU A 90 -2.19 12.90 30.74
N PRO A 91 -1.47 12.60 29.65
CA PRO A 91 -1.98 11.79 28.55
C PRO A 91 -2.53 10.45 29.04
N GLN A 92 -3.72 10.09 28.59
CA GLN A 92 -4.36 8.83 28.98
C GLN A 92 -4.03 7.73 27.98
N PRO A 93 -3.80 6.47 28.41
CA PRO A 93 -3.50 5.37 27.50
C PRO A 93 -4.62 5.17 26.48
N CYS A 94 -4.25 4.83 25.24
CA CYS A 94 -5.15 4.72 24.09
C CYS A 94 -6.36 3.78 24.31
N GLY A 95 -6.18 2.73 25.11
CA GLY A 95 -7.21 1.72 25.36
C GLY A 95 -6.83 0.35 24.78
N SER A 96 -7.82 -0.51 24.54
CA SER A 96 -7.64 -1.92 24.20
C SER A 96 -7.16 -2.18 22.76
N ALA A 97 -6.88 -3.44 22.42
CA ALA A 97 -6.33 -3.85 21.13
C ALA A 97 -7.16 -3.45 19.90
N ASN A 98 -8.45 -3.15 20.06
CA ASN A 98 -9.38 -2.75 19.01
C ASN A 98 -9.28 -1.26 18.62
N VAL A 99 -8.38 -0.49 19.25
CA VAL A 99 -8.16 0.92 18.95
C VAL A 99 -6.67 1.24 18.83
N TYR A 100 -6.35 2.32 18.11
CA TYR A 100 -4.99 2.86 18.01
C TYR A 100 -4.98 4.38 18.06
N CYS A 101 -3.87 4.95 18.51
CA CYS A 101 -3.74 6.38 18.76
C CYS A 101 -2.41 6.91 18.21
N PRO A 102 -2.40 7.50 17.00
CA PRO A 102 -1.23 8.23 16.52
C PRO A 102 -1.03 9.53 17.31
N VAL A 103 0.12 10.20 17.10
CA VAL A 103 0.42 11.50 17.72
C VAL A 103 -0.71 12.51 17.48
N GLY A 104 -1.11 13.23 18.53
CA GLY A 104 -2.18 14.24 18.50
C GLY A 104 -3.60 13.68 18.59
N SER A 105 -3.76 12.41 18.99
CA SER A 105 -5.09 11.78 19.10
C SER A 105 -5.95 12.42 20.19
N LYS A 106 -7.15 12.85 19.77
CA LYS A 106 -8.18 13.41 20.65
C LYS A 106 -9.07 12.33 21.27
N LEU A 107 -9.28 11.25 20.52
CA LEU A 107 -10.10 10.08 20.85
C LEU A 107 -9.44 8.83 20.22
N PRO A 108 -9.67 7.63 20.76
CA PRO A 108 -9.15 6.39 20.19
C PRO A 108 -9.73 6.15 18.79
N ARG A 109 -8.91 5.72 17.83
CA ARG A 109 -9.37 5.37 16.48
C ARG A 109 -9.69 3.87 16.42
N PRO A 110 -10.90 3.46 16.00
CA PRO A 110 -11.24 2.06 15.88
C PRO A 110 -10.42 1.37 14.79
N ILE A 111 -10.02 0.13 15.06
CA ILE A 111 -9.37 -0.73 14.07
C ILE A 111 -10.45 -1.48 13.29
N PRO A 112 -10.50 -1.33 11.95
CA PRO A 112 -11.45 -2.07 11.14
C PRO A 112 -11.14 -3.57 11.11
N ALA A 113 -12.16 -4.38 10.83
CA ALA A 113 -12.01 -5.83 10.63
C ALA A 113 -10.93 -6.14 9.57
N GLY A 114 -10.10 -7.15 9.80
CA GLY A 114 -8.97 -7.46 8.91
C GLY A 114 -7.70 -6.67 9.19
N TYR A 115 -7.70 -5.81 10.22
CA TYR A 115 -6.53 -5.08 10.68
C TYR A 115 -6.26 -5.39 12.17
N TYR A 116 -5.00 -5.28 12.58
CA TYR A 116 -4.58 -5.45 13.97
C TYR A 116 -3.76 -4.26 14.46
N SER A 117 -3.75 -4.04 15.77
CA SER A 117 -2.99 -2.97 16.41
C SER A 117 -1.49 -3.23 16.39
N THR A 118 -0.70 -2.18 16.17
CA THR A 118 0.77 -2.24 16.18
C THR A 118 1.37 -1.07 16.96
N GLY A 119 2.63 -1.22 17.38
CA GLY A 119 3.33 -0.23 18.22
C GLY A 119 2.93 -0.29 19.70
N GLY A 120 3.78 0.30 20.55
CA GLY A 120 3.55 0.43 22.00
C GLY A 120 3.23 -0.86 22.76
N THR A 121 2.44 -0.72 23.84
CA THR A 121 1.98 -1.82 24.72
C THR A 121 0.51 -2.17 24.44
N PRO A 122 -0.07 -3.23 25.03
CA PRO A 122 -1.49 -3.57 24.86
C PRO A 122 -2.49 -2.46 25.19
N ILE A 123 -2.07 -1.44 25.95
CA ILE A 123 -2.89 -0.27 26.30
C ILE A 123 -2.44 1.04 25.63
N THR A 124 -1.31 1.03 24.91
CA THR A 124 -0.70 2.22 24.27
C THR A 124 -0.41 2.00 22.79
N ARG A 125 -1.35 1.42 22.05
CA ARG A 125 -1.20 1.12 20.62
C ARG A 125 -1.15 2.38 19.75
N GLU A 126 -0.21 2.43 18.82
CA GLU A 126 0.16 3.66 18.11
C GLU A 126 -0.31 3.66 16.64
N ALA A 127 -0.43 2.47 16.05
CA ALA A 127 -0.75 2.27 14.63
C ALA A 127 -1.63 1.02 14.42
N SER A 128 -2.03 0.80 13.17
CA SER A 128 -2.69 -0.42 12.72
C SER A 128 -2.01 -0.97 11.47
N ALA A 129 -2.08 -2.28 11.28
CA ALA A 129 -1.54 -3.00 10.13
C ALA A 129 -2.55 -4.00 9.58
N LEU A 130 -2.45 -4.30 8.28
CA LEU A 130 -3.28 -5.29 7.61
C LEU A 130 -2.91 -6.71 8.08
N CYS A 131 -3.89 -7.58 8.27
CA CYS A 131 -3.64 -8.97 8.63
C CYS A 131 -2.77 -9.68 7.60
N THR A 132 -1.75 -10.41 8.06
CA THR A 132 -0.83 -11.16 7.21
C THR A 132 -1.41 -12.51 6.80
N LEU A 133 -0.84 -13.15 5.77
CA LEU A 133 -1.19 -14.51 5.34
C LEU A 133 -1.13 -15.49 6.52
N GLY A 134 -2.00 -16.51 6.49
CA GLY A 134 -2.09 -17.53 7.54
C GLY A 134 -2.66 -17.01 8.87
N SER A 135 -3.19 -15.79 8.92
CA SER A 135 -3.80 -15.20 10.11
C SER A 135 -5.06 -14.41 9.76
N TYR A 136 -5.99 -14.32 10.72
CA TYR A 136 -7.14 -13.43 10.64
C TYR A 136 -7.13 -12.46 11.83
N CYS A 137 -7.72 -11.29 11.62
CA CYS A 137 -7.65 -10.19 12.56
C CYS A 137 -9.05 -9.75 12.97
N VAL A 138 -9.36 -9.95 14.25
CA VAL A 138 -10.63 -9.62 14.89
C VAL A 138 -10.35 -8.86 16.18
N ASP A 139 -11.16 -7.83 16.43
CA ASP A 139 -11.03 -6.93 17.59
C ASP A 139 -9.61 -6.35 17.76
N GLY A 140 -8.93 -6.10 16.62
CA GLY A 140 -7.59 -5.54 16.56
C GLY A 140 -6.46 -6.45 17.07
N ASN A 141 -6.74 -7.75 17.24
CA ASN A 141 -5.75 -8.79 17.53
C ASN A 141 -5.46 -9.61 16.28
N ILE A 142 -4.21 -10.04 16.13
CA ILE A 142 -3.81 -11.01 15.10
C ILE A 142 -3.89 -12.42 15.67
N VAL A 143 -4.66 -13.28 15.01
CA VAL A 143 -4.87 -14.68 15.40
C VAL A 143 -4.49 -15.59 14.23
N ARG A 144 -3.72 -16.64 14.49
CA ARG A 144 -3.39 -17.62 13.44
C ARG A 144 -4.66 -18.33 12.99
N CYS A 145 -4.72 -18.67 11.70
CA CYS A 145 -5.81 -19.51 11.20
C CYS A 145 -5.88 -20.80 12.02
N PRO A 146 -7.05 -21.16 12.57
CA PRO A 146 -7.17 -22.36 13.37
C PRO A 146 -6.79 -23.58 12.54
N ALA A 147 -6.20 -24.59 13.20
CA ALA A 147 -5.96 -25.87 12.56
C ALA A 147 -7.28 -26.37 11.92
N SER A 148 -7.19 -26.96 10.73
CA SER A 148 -8.29 -27.30 9.80
C SER A 148 -8.61 -26.24 8.73
N THR A 149 -8.05 -25.04 8.82
CA THR A 149 -8.27 -23.95 7.83
C THR A 149 -6.93 -23.39 7.32
N TYR A 150 -6.96 -22.70 6.18
CA TYR A 150 -5.78 -22.01 5.65
C TYR A 150 -6.08 -20.56 5.26
N GLY A 151 -5.07 -19.71 5.29
CA GLY A 151 -5.16 -18.27 5.00
C GLY A 151 -4.30 -17.85 3.81
N ALA A 152 -4.85 -17.90 2.61
CA ALA A 152 -4.19 -17.57 1.34
C ALA A 152 -4.26 -16.08 0.97
N SER A 153 -4.91 -15.24 1.78
CA SER A 153 -5.09 -13.80 1.50
C SER A 153 -4.79 -12.95 2.73
N THR A 154 -4.37 -11.70 2.51
CA THR A 154 -4.18 -10.70 3.56
C THR A 154 -5.53 -10.05 3.94
N GLY A 155 -5.60 -9.41 5.11
CA GLY A 155 -6.80 -8.67 5.54
C GLY A 155 -7.98 -9.52 5.98
N MET A 156 -7.78 -10.81 6.26
CA MET A 156 -8.85 -11.70 6.72
C MET A 156 -9.36 -11.30 8.12
N ALA A 157 -10.67 -11.39 8.32
CA ALA A 157 -11.33 -11.00 9.57
C ALA A 157 -12.07 -12.14 10.29
N SER A 158 -12.07 -13.35 9.72
CA SER A 158 -12.86 -14.48 10.19
C SER A 158 -11.97 -15.69 10.49
N ALA A 159 -12.35 -16.47 11.50
CA ALA A 159 -11.72 -17.73 11.85
C ALA A 159 -11.86 -18.82 10.78
N THR A 160 -12.73 -18.62 9.78
CA THR A 160 -12.81 -19.47 8.58
C THR A 160 -11.62 -19.24 7.62
N CYS A 161 -10.84 -18.18 7.84
CA CYS A 161 -9.76 -17.74 6.97
C CYS A 161 -10.17 -17.71 5.49
N SER A 162 -9.42 -18.35 4.60
CA SER A 162 -9.79 -18.48 3.19
C SER A 162 -10.78 -19.61 2.98
N ASP A 163 -10.49 -20.81 3.50
CA ASP A 163 -11.40 -21.94 3.48
C ASP A 163 -10.94 -23.03 4.46
N VAL A 164 -11.79 -24.04 4.64
CA VAL A 164 -11.47 -25.30 5.30
C VAL A 164 -10.50 -26.10 4.42
N CYS A 165 -9.56 -26.80 5.06
CA CYS A 165 -8.61 -27.65 4.36
C CYS A 165 -9.36 -28.71 3.53
N PRO A 166 -9.13 -28.82 2.22
CA PRO A 166 -9.83 -29.79 1.40
C PRO A 166 -9.36 -31.23 1.66
N ALA A 167 -10.23 -32.20 1.37
CA ALA A 167 -9.89 -33.62 1.38
C ALA A 167 -8.61 -33.90 0.57
N GLY A 168 -7.81 -34.86 1.05
CA GLY A 168 -6.47 -35.16 0.57
C GLY A 168 -5.38 -34.23 1.12
N SER A 169 -5.73 -33.20 1.90
CA SER A 169 -4.78 -32.26 2.51
C SER A 169 -5.06 -32.03 4.00
N TYR A 170 -4.05 -31.60 4.75
CA TYR A 170 -4.14 -31.19 6.14
C TYR A 170 -3.56 -29.79 6.35
N CYS A 171 -4.09 -29.08 7.34
CA CYS A 171 -3.76 -27.69 7.64
C CYS A 171 -3.49 -27.55 9.15
N PRO A 172 -2.21 -27.55 9.58
CA PRO A 172 -1.86 -27.15 10.94
C PRO A 172 -2.16 -25.66 11.18
N GLU A 173 -2.12 -25.21 12.43
CA GLU A 173 -2.40 -23.83 12.81
C GLU A 173 -1.49 -22.83 12.07
N GLY A 174 -2.09 -21.80 11.47
CA GLY A 174 -1.39 -20.76 10.73
C GLY A 174 -0.98 -21.13 9.30
N SER A 175 -1.57 -22.18 8.72
CA SER A 175 -1.30 -22.58 7.34
C SER A 175 -1.68 -21.49 6.34
N VAL A 176 -0.79 -21.19 5.40
CA VAL A 176 -1.05 -20.23 4.30
C VAL A 176 -1.65 -20.91 3.07
N MET A 177 -1.52 -22.23 2.96
CA MET A 177 -2.09 -23.08 1.90
C MET A 177 -2.30 -24.51 2.43
N PRO A 178 -3.14 -25.35 1.81
CA PRO A 178 -3.30 -26.76 2.17
C PRO A 178 -2.02 -27.59 1.95
N LEU A 179 -1.63 -28.41 2.92
CA LEU A 179 -0.51 -29.35 2.77
C LEU A 179 -1.04 -30.73 2.37
N PRO A 180 -0.51 -31.38 1.32
CA PRO A 180 -0.98 -32.70 0.92
C PRO A 180 -0.71 -33.76 2.00
N CYS A 181 -1.63 -34.69 2.17
CA CYS A 181 -1.41 -35.88 3.00
C CYS A 181 -0.16 -36.62 2.54
N PRO A 182 0.74 -37.05 3.44
CA PRO A 182 1.94 -37.78 3.07
C PRO A 182 1.59 -39.13 2.43
N GLY A 183 2.43 -39.59 1.50
CA GLY A 183 2.26 -40.89 0.85
C GLY A 183 2.18 -42.02 1.87
N GLY A 184 1.23 -42.95 1.66
CA GLY A 184 0.91 -44.02 2.59
C GLY A 184 -0.21 -43.67 3.59
N THR A 185 -0.72 -42.44 3.54
CA THR A 185 -1.93 -41.99 4.26
C THR A 185 -2.96 -41.44 3.28
N TYR A 186 -4.22 -41.35 3.71
CA TYR A 186 -5.29 -40.73 2.93
C TYR A 186 -6.08 -39.74 3.78
N GLY A 187 -6.73 -38.78 3.14
CA GLY A 187 -7.55 -37.76 3.79
C GLY A 187 -8.96 -37.70 3.21
N GLU A 188 -9.87 -38.52 3.72
CA GLU A 188 -11.24 -38.63 3.20
C GLU A 188 -12.14 -37.44 3.55
N SER A 189 -11.77 -36.68 4.60
CA SER A 189 -12.56 -35.58 5.15
C SER A 189 -11.88 -34.23 4.92
N ASN A 190 -12.69 -33.19 4.80
CA ASN A 190 -12.20 -31.81 4.89
C ASN A 190 -11.77 -31.50 6.34
N GLY A 191 -10.89 -30.52 6.51
CA GLY A 191 -10.51 -29.97 7.81
C GLY A 191 -9.49 -30.81 8.58
N LEU A 192 -8.71 -31.65 7.90
CA LEU A 192 -7.65 -32.41 8.56
C LEU A 192 -6.57 -31.45 9.10
N THR A 193 -6.04 -31.77 10.27
CA THR A 193 -5.14 -30.86 11.02
C THR A 193 -3.69 -31.34 11.10
N THR A 194 -3.45 -32.62 10.81
CA THR A 194 -2.14 -33.26 10.98
C THR A 194 -1.77 -34.14 9.79
N ALA A 195 -0.47 -34.40 9.64
CA ALA A 195 0.07 -35.31 8.62
C ALA A 195 -0.39 -36.77 8.77
N ALA A 196 -1.07 -37.14 9.87
CA ALA A 196 -1.70 -38.44 9.99
C ALA A 196 -2.94 -38.58 9.10
N CYS A 197 -3.50 -37.44 8.65
CA CYS A 197 -4.73 -37.33 7.87
C CYS A 197 -5.87 -38.17 8.46
N THR A 198 -6.71 -38.79 7.64
CA THR A 198 -7.76 -39.69 8.13
C THR A 198 -7.15 -40.97 8.70
N GLY A 199 -6.07 -41.43 8.09
CA GLY A 199 -5.32 -42.56 8.61
C GLY A 199 -4.41 -43.18 7.56
N VAL A 200 -3.81 -44.28 7.98
CA VAL A 200 -2.91 -45.09 7.16
C VAL A 200 -3.69 -45.77 6.04
N CYS A 201 -3.13 -45.82 4.84
CA CYS A 201 -3.77 -46.42 3.68
C CYS A 201 -4.18 -47.89 3.97
N PRO A 202 -5.45 -48.29 3.75
CA PRO A 202 -5.92 -49.62 4.12
C PRO A 202 -5.31 -50.72 3.23
N ASN A 203 -5.26 -51.94 3.76
CA ASN A 203 -4.80 -53.11 3.02
C ASN A 203 -5.63 -53.32 1.73
N GLY A 204 -4.96 -53.64 0.62
CA GLY A 204 -5.59 -53.75 -0.69
C GLY A 204 -5.78 -52.42 -1.42
N TYR A 205 -5.23 -51.32 -0.89
CA TYR A 205 -5.24 -49.99 -1.51
C TYR A 205 -3.86 -49.33 -1.41
N TYR A 206 -3.56 -48.39 -2.31
CA TYR A 206 -2.38 -47.53 -2.23
C TYR A 206 -2.78 -46.05 -2.27
N CYS A 207 -1.98 -45.22 -1.60
CA CYS A 207 -2.31 -43.81 -1.39
C CYS A 207 -1.08 -42.92 -1.66
N PRO A 208 -0.91 -42.40 -2.90
CA PRO A 208 0.08 -41.36 -3.19
C PRO A 208 -0.14 -40.09 -2.34
N ALA A 209 0.84 -39.18 -2.30
CA ALA A 209 0.66 -37.93 -1.57
C ALA A 209 -0.54 -37.12 -2.10
N GLY A 210 -1.36 -36.58 -1.21
CA GLY A 210 -2.57 -35.85 -1.59
C GLY A 210 -3.83 -36.71 -1.83
N THR A 211 -3.79 -38.01 -1.53
CA THR A 211 -4.91 -38.92 -1.81
C THR A 211 -6.10 -38.66 -0.87
N ALA A 212 -7.26 -38.29 -1.42
CA ALA A 212 -8.49 -38.15 -0.66
C ALA A 212 -9.17 -39.51 -0.40
N VAL A 213 -9.26 -40.35 -1.44
CA VAL A 213 -9.90 -41.66 -1.40
C VAL A 213 -8.88 -42.74 -1.75
N PRO A 214 -8.67 -43.78 -0.90
CA PRO A 214 -7.72 -44.85 -1.19
C PRO A 214 -7.95 -45.49 -2.56
N ILE A 215 -6.87 -45.71 -3.30
CA ILE A 215 -6.93 -46.20 -4.68
C ILE A 215 -6.83 -47.73 -4.66
N PRO A 216 -7.78 -48.48 -5.27
CA PRO A 216 -7.74 -49.94 -5.28
C PRO A 216 -6.40 -50.47 -5.82
N CYS A 217 -5.85 -51.48 -5.15
CA CYS A 217 -4.61 -52.09 -5.60
C CYS A 217 -4.82 -52.70 -6.99
N PRO A 218 -3.96 -52.39 -7.98
CA PRO A 218 -4.04 -52.98 -9.31
C PRO A 218 -3.96 -54.51 -9.24
N VAL A 219 -4.55 -55.18 -10.23
CA VAL A 219 -4.31 -56.62 -10.43
C VAL A 219 -2.80 -56.88 -10.53
N SER A 220 -2.34 -58.04 -10.03
CA SER A 220 -0.92 -58.43 -9.90
C SER A 220 -0.04 -57.60 -8.96
N HIS A 221 -0.62 -56.74 -8.12
CA HIS A 221 0.11 -55.99 -7.09
C HIS A 221 -0.40 -56.30 -5.67
N LEU A 222 0.51 -56.24 -4.70
CA LEU A 222 0.27 -56.31 -3.28
C LEU A 222 0.34 -54.89 -2.71
N CYS A 223 -0.72 -54.46 -2.04
CA CYS A 223 -0.74 -53.21 -1.30
C CYS A 223 -1.02 -53.54 0.17
N LEU A 224 0.01 -53.38 1.01
CA LEU A 224 -0.11 -53.58 2.45
C LEU A 224 -0.59 -52.30 3.11
N THR A 225 -0.97 -52.38 4.38
CA THR A 225 -1.38 -51.20 5.14
C THR A 225 -0.25 -50.16 5.13
N GLY A 226 -0.54 -48.94 4.70
CA GLY A 226 0.44 -47.84 4.59
C GLY A 226 1.20 -47.76 3.26
N SER A 227 0.81 -48.54 2.25
CA SER A 227 1.41 -48.47 0.93
C SER A 227 1.17 -47.11 0.25
N ALA A 228 2.24 -46.33 0.03
CA ALA A 228 2.19 -45.13 -0.80
C ALA A 228 2.11 -45.45 -2.31
N LEU A 229 2.63 -46.63 -2.68
CA LEU A 229 2.72 -47.15 -4.04
C LEU A 229 2.42 -48.67 -4.02
N PRO A 230 1.89 -49.25 -5.11
CA PRO A 230 1.62 -50.68 -5.21
C PRO A 230 2.91 -51.48 -5.43
N VAL A 231 3.03 -52.67 -4.83
CA VAL A 231 4.21 -53.55 -4.96
C VAL A 231 3.88 -54.72 -5.88
N GLU A 232 4.63 -55.00 -6.94
CA GLU A 232 4.35 -56.14 -7.82
C GLU A 232 4.48 -57.50 -7.10
N ILE A 233 3.57 -58.44 -7.40
CA ILE A 233 3.64 -59.84 -6.94
C ILE A 233 4.32 -60.70 -8.01
N PRO A 234 5.49 -61.32 -7.73
CA PRO A 234 6.14 -62.24 -8.66
C PRO A 234 5.29 -63.49 -8.94
N PRO A 235 5.35 -64.09 -10.14
CA PRO A 235 4.60 -65.30 -10.46
C PRO A 235 5.02 -66.49 -9.57
N GLY A 236 4.06 -67.09 -8.86
CA GLY A 236 4.26 -68.36 -8.12
C GLY A 236 4.11 -68.33 -6.59
N GLN A 237 3.69 -67.23 -5.97
CA GLN A 237 3.42 -67.16 -4.51
C GLN A 237 1.96 -66.84 -4.19
N TYR A 238 1.36 -67.55 -3.24
CA TYR A 238 0.01 -67.30 -2.70
C TYR A 238 0.08 -67.07 -1.18
N PHE A 239 -0.58 -66.02 -0.68
CA PHE A 239 -0.71 -65.72 0.75
C PHE A 239 -2.10 -66.11 1.27
N SER A 240 -2.15 -66.83 2.40
CA SER A 240 -3.40 -67.21 3.07
C SER A 240 -3.87 -66.11 4.04
N LYS A 241 -5.18 -65.81 4.05
CA LYS A 241 -5.85 -64.91 5.01
C LYS A 241 -5.83 -65.50 6.42
N VAL A 242 -4.73 -65.34 7.18
CA VAL A 242 -4.74 -65.53 8.64
C VAL A 242 -3.83 -64.50 9.32
N LEU A 243 -4.46 -63.58 10.05
CA LEU A 243 -3.96 -62.64 11.07
C LEU A 243 -2.55 -62.03 10.88
N ALA A 244 -2.55 -60.78 10.42
CA ALA A 244 -1.37 -59.96 10.21
C ALA A 244 -0.98 -59.16 11.48
N THR A 245 0.12 -59.56 12.14
CA THR A 245 0.95 -58.65 12.95
C THR A 245 2.46 -58.94 12.90
N SER A 246 2.96 -59.89 12.10
CA SER A 246 4.39 -59.96 11.78
C SER A 246 4.66 -60.69 10.46
N LEU A 247 5.68 -60.26 9.70
CA LEU A 247 6.24 -61.04 8.60
C LEU A 247 6.92 -62.29 9.18
N SER A 248 6.22 -63.42 9.19
CA SER A 248 6.83 -64.73 9.36
C SER A 248 6.56 -65.58 8.11
N ILE A 249 7.64 -65.91 7.41
CA ILE A 249 7.65 -66.91 6.33
C ILE A 249 7.48 -68.29 6.99
N LEU A 250 6.36 -68.97 6.73
CA LEU A 250 6.16 -70.36 7.14
C LEU A 250 6.99 -71.31 6.25
N PRO A 251 7.75 -72.27 6.81
CA PRO A 251 8.31 -73.37 6.04
C PRO A 251 7.23 -74.41 5.71
N LYS A 252 7.50 -75.15 4.64
CA LYS A 252 6.70 -76.25 4.09
C LYS A 252 6.03 -77.13 5.16
N CYS A 253 4.71 -77.32 5.01
CA CYS A 253 3.97 -78.37 5.69
C CYS A 253 4.46 -79.74 5.15
N ASN A 254 5.16 -80.50 5.98
CA ASN A 254 5.60 -81.86 5.66
C ASN A 254 4.68 -82.84 6.39
N THR A 255 4.00 -83.70 5.63
CA THR A 255 3.11 -84.71 6.19
C THR A 255 3.91 -85.87 6.81
N ARG A 256 3.55 -86.21 8.05
CA ARG A 256 3.88 -87.42 8.84
C ARG A 256 5.30 -87.54 9.40
N ARG A 257 5.43 -87.48 10.73
CA ARG A 257 5.62 -88.67 11.57
C ARG A 257 5.51 -88.36 13.06
N ALA A 258 4.78 -89.23 13.75
CA ALA A 258 4.72 -89.28 15.20
C ALA A 258 5.81 -90.21 15.77
N ARG A 259 6.33 -89.79 16.93
CA ARG A 259 6.84 -90.55 18.09
C ARG A 259 8.06 -91.49 17.99
N THR A 260 9.03 -91.16 18.88
CA THR A 260 9.79 -92.00 19.85
C THR A 260 10.72 -93.08 19.25
N VAL A 261 11.96 -93.31 19.70
CA VAL A 261 12.47 -93.69 21.03
C VAL A 261 14.01 -93.60 21.02
N SER A 262 14.60 -93.45 22.21
CA SER A 262 16.02 -93.40 22.56
C SER A 262 16.82 -94.70 22.31
N THR A 263 18.15 -94.59 22.45
CA THR A 263 19.14 -95.62 22.90
C THR A 263 20.16 -96.23 21.91
N VAL A 264 21.44 -96.05 22.30
CA VAL A 264 22.56 -97.02 22.38
C VAL A 264 23.44 -97.30 21.15
N THR A 265 24.68 -96.79 21.26
CA THR A 265 26.01 -97.44 21.23
C THR A 265 26.26 -98.76 20.45
N THR A 266 27.48 -98.84 19.89
CA THR A 266 28.41 -100.00 19.70
C THR A 266 28.58 -100.68 18.31
N ILE A 267 29.75 -100.43 17.69
CA ILE A 267 30.80 -101.32 17.08
C ILE A 267 30.39 -102.67 16.40
N PHE A 268 30.88 -102.94 15.16
CA PHE A 268 31.78 -104.07 14.73
C PHE A 268 31.72 -104.43 13.22
N ILE A 269 32.86 -104.23 12.55
CA ILE A 269 33.62 -105.10 11.61
C ILE A 269 32.91 -106.29 10.93
N SER A 270 32.94 -106.37 9.58
CA SER A 270 33.66 -107.42 8.79
C SER A 270 33.26 -107.49 7.30
N LEU A 271 34.29 -107.53 6.44
CA LEU A 271 34.33 -107.96 5.03
C LEU A 271 33.92 -109.46 4.89
N PRO A 272 33.48 -110.00 3.72
CA PRO A 272 34.34 -110.13 2.52
C PRO A 272 33.71 -110.14 1.11
N TYR A 273 34.49 -109.60 0.17
CA TYR A 273 34.94 -110.18 -1.12
C TYR A 273 33.99 -111.01 -2.03
N SER A 274 33.71 -110.42 -3.20
CA SER A 274 33.83 -110.95 -4.59
C SER A 274 33.08 -112.24 -5.02
N GLN A 275 32.19 -112.13 -6.02
CA GLN A 275 32.53 -112.44 -7.42
C GLN A 275 31.38 -112.17 -8.42
N THR A 276 31.76 -111.44 -9.48
CA THR A 276 31.41 -111.56 -10.92
C THR A 276 29.95 -111.57 -11.42
N GLY A 277 29.65 -110.57 -12.27
CA GLY A 277 28.54 -110.61 -13.21
C GLY A 277 28.19 -109.27 -13.88
N LEU A 278 28.87 -108.94 -14.99
CA LEU A 278 28.51 -107.93 -16.02
C LEU A 278 28.50 -106.43 -15.59
N GLY A 279 29.68 -105.79 -15.69
CA GLY A 279 29.82 -104.34 -15.69
C GLY A 279 30.06 -103.81 -17.10
N GLN A 280 29.08 -103.07 -17.65
CA GLN A 280 29.27 -101.73 -18.22
C GLN A 280 27.92 -101.21 -18.76
N SER A 281 27.09 -100.73 -17.84
CA SER A 281 26.09 -99.69 -18.14
C SER A 281 26.72 -98.32 -17.87
N THR A 282 27.76 -97.96 -18.62
CA THR A 282 28.34 -96.61 -18.56
C THR A 282 28.01 -95.89 -19.86
N CYS A 283 27.14 -94.88 -19.76
CA CYS A 283 27.06 -93.81 -20.75
C CYS A 283 28.45 -93.20 -20.95
N SER A 284 28.79 -92.75 -22.16
CA SER A 284 30.11 -92.26 -22.61
C SER A 284 30.65 -91.00 -21.89
N GLY A 285 30.00 -90.56 -20.80
CA GLY A 285 30.26 -89.34 -20.06
C GLY A 285 28.97 -88.59 -19.71
N SER A 286 29.10 -87.55 -18.89
CA SER A 286 28.00 -86.62 -18.58
C SER A 286 27.76 -85.66 -19.76
N CYS A 287 26.49 -85.30 -20.01
CA CYS A 287 26.14 -84.33 -21.05
C CYS A 287 26.88 -82.98 -20.82
N PRO A 288 27.62 -82.43 -21.80
CA PRO A 288 28.36 -81.18 -21.64
C PRO A 288 27.45 -79.98 -21.36
N ALA A 289 27.94 -78.97 -20.63
CA ALA A 289 27.20 -77.73 -20.40
C ALA A 289 26.86 -77.04 -21.73
N GLY A 290 25.65 -76.47 -21.82
CA GLY A 290 25.10 -75.90 -23.06
C GLY A 290 24.29 -76.91 -23.90
N PHE A 291 24.26 -78.18 -23.51
CA PHE A 291 23.53 -79.24 -24.20
C PHE A 291 22.67 -80.08 -23.24
N TYR A 292 21.61 -80.68 -23.76
CA TYR A 292 20.74 -81.62 -23.04
C TYR A 292 20.65 -82.98 -23.74
N CYS A 293 20.49 -84.03 -22.95
CA CYS A 293 20.54 -85.43 -23.40
C CYS A 293 19.38 -86.24 -22.79
N PRO A 294 18.18 -86.28 -23.43
CA PRO A 294 17.07 -87.12 -22.97
C PRO A 294 17.36 -88.62 -23.12
N VAL A 295 16.57 -89.47 -22.45
CA VAL A 295 16.81 -90.93 -22.44
C VAL A 295 16.85 -91.47 -23.87
N GLY A 296 17.96 -92.14 -24.23
CA GLY A 296 18.15 -92.76 -25.55
C GLY A 296 18.86 -91.89 -26.59
N THR A 297 19.33 -90.69 -26.27
CA THR A 297 20.07 -89.85 -27.24
C THR A 297 21.51 -90.31 -27.47
N ILE A 298 21.91 -90.34 -28.74
CA ILE A 298 23.28 -90.64 -29.19
C ILE A 298 24.14 -89.40 -29.44
N THR A 299 23.53 -88.20 -29.53
CA THR A 299 24.21 -86.91 -29.72
C THR A 299 23.59 -85.83 -28.83
N PRO A 300 24.37 -85.01 -28.11
CA PRO A 300 23.84 -83.92 -27.28
C PRO A 300 23.09 -82.87 -28.13
N MET A 301 21.94 -82.39 -27.65
CA MET A 301 21.13 -81.36 -28.31
C MET A 301 21.44 -79.99 -27.70
N ALA A 302 21.69 -78.97 -28.52
CA ALA A 302 22.08 -77.64 -28.02
C ALA A 302 20.90 -76.88 -27.38
N CYS A 303 21.17 -76.17 -26.30
CA CYS A 303 20.23 -75.26 -25.65
C CYS A 303 20.39 -73.86 -26.25
N SER A 304 19.81 -73.68 -27.44
CA SER A 304 19.93 -72.47 -28.26
C SER A 304 18.80 -71.47 -28.07
N ASP A 305 17.74 -71.82 -27.35
CA ASP A 305 16.66 -70.89 -27.00
C ASP A 305 17.13 -69.98 -25.85
N PRO A 306 17.09 -68.64 -26.00
CA PRO A 306 17.46 -67.70 -24.94
C PRO A 306 16.69 -67.90 -23.63
N ASN A 307 15.48 -68.48 -23.69
CA ASN A 307 14.66 -68.81 -22.54
C ASN A 307 15.15 -70.00 -21.74
N THR A 308 16.20 -70.70 -22.20
CA THR A 308 16.65 -71.95 -21.60
C THR A 308 18.16 -71.98 -21.39
N TYR A 309 18.58 -72.73 -20.37
CA TYR A 309 19.98 -73.01 -20.12
C TYR A 309 20.17 -74.45 -19.65
N CYS A 310 21.37 -74.99 -19.85
CA CYS A 310 21.70 -76.38 -19.62
C CYS A 310 23.02 -76.49 -18.86
N PRO A 311 22.99 -76.60 -17.51
CA PRO A 311 24.18 -76.91 -16.74
C PRO A 311 24.72 -78.31 -17.08
N LEU A 312 25.92 -78.65 -16.58
CA LEU A 312 26.53 -79.96 -16.80
C LEU A 312 25.57 -81.10 -16.41
N ALA A 313 25.49 -82.14 -17.23
CA ALA A 313 24.64 -83.33 -17.06
C ALA A 313 23.12 -83.09 -17.14
N SER A 314 22.66 -82.11 -17.93
CA SER A 314 21.23 -81.80 -18.08
C SER A 314 20.47 -82.86 -18.89
N PRO A 315 19.37 -83.44 -18.35
CA PRO A 315 18.52 -84.38 -19.09
C PRO A 315 17.50 -83.66 -20.01
N ALA A 316 17.21 -82.39 -19.76
CA ALA A 316 16.31 -81.52 -20.52
C ALA A 316 16.71 -80.04 -20.33
N PRO A 317 16.23 -79.11 -21.18
CA PRO A 317 16.49 -77.67 -21.00
C PRO A 317 15.81 -77.13 -19.74
N PHE A 318 16.53 -76.34 -18.94
CA PHE A 318 15.95 -75.64 -17.80
C PHE A 318 15.50 -74.25 -18.22
N PRO A 319 14.28 -73.81 -17.84
CA PRO A 319 13.82 -72.46 -18.12
C PRO A 319 14.65 -71.44 -17.33
N VAL A 320 15.00 -70.33 -17.97
CA VAL A 320 15.63 -69.17 -17.32
C VAL A 320 14.60 -68.49 -16.41
N ALA A 321 14.99 -68.17 -15.18
CA ALA A 321 14.13 -67.51 -14.23
C ALA A 321 13.80 -66.06 -14.67
N LEU A 322 12.63 -65.54 -14.28
CA LEU A 322 12.27 -64.15 -14.54
C LEU A 322 13.32 -63.19 -13.95
N GLY A 323 13.76 -62.20 -14.72
CA GLY A 323 14.82 -61.29 -14.32
C GLY A 323 16.24 -61.81 -14.54
N TYR A 324 16.39 -63.00 -15.13
CA TYR A 324 17.68 -63.61 -15.48
C TYR A 324 17.83 -63.77 -16.99
N TYR A 325 19.07 -63.87 -17.47
CA TYR A 325 19.42 -64.13 -18.86
C TYR A 325 20.40 -65.29 -19.00
N SER A 326 20.32 -66.02 -20.12
CA SER A 326 21.21 -67.15 -20.40
C SER A 326 22.63 -66.69 -20.73
N THR A 327 23.65 -67.37 -20.20
CA THR A 327 25.06 -67.09 -20.49
C THR A 327 25.77 -68.34 -21.02
N PRO A 328 26.78 -68.18 -21.91
CA PRO A 328 27.28 -66.92 -22.49
C PRO A 328 26.35 -66.32 -23.55
N LEU A 329 26.37 -65.00 -23.73
CA LEU A 329 25.58 -64.30 -24.76
C LEU A 329 26.08 -64.69 -26.16
N GLY A 330 25.18 -65.13 -27.04
CA GLY A 330 25.51 -65.51 -28.42
C GLY A 330 26.00 -66.96 -28.60
N GLY A 331 25.88 -67.81 -27.57
CA GLY A 331 26.18 -69.25 -27.62
C GLY A 331 25.11 -70.09 -26.90
N PRO A 332 25.25 -71.44 -26.90
CA PRO A 332 24.33 -72.32 -26.18
C PRO A 332 24.39 -72.05 -24.66
N GLY A 333 23.22 -71.83 -24.05
CA GLY A 333 23.09 -71.38 -22.67
C GLY A 333 23.59 -72.42 -21.67
N THR A 334 24.62 -72.10 -20.90
CA THR A 334 25.27 -72.97 -19.90
C THR A 334 24.82 -72.68 -18.46
N SER A 335 24.53 -71.41 -18.17
CA SER A 335 24.09 -70.94 -16.86
C SER A 335 23.19 -69.71 -17.03
N GLN A 336 22.61 -69.21 -15.94
CA GLN A 336 21.83 -67.97 -15.94
C GLN A 336 22.47 -66.93 -15.03
N LEU A 337 22.40 -65.66 -15.42
CA LEU A 337 22.84 -64.53 -14.60
C LEU A 337 21.69 -63.53 -14.41
N GLN A 338 21.63 -62.91 -13.23
CA GLN A 338 20.62 -61.90 -12.92
C GLN A 338 20.92 -60.61 -13.71
N CYS A 339 19.90 -59.95 -14.24
CA CYS A 339 20.06 -58.63 -14.84
C CYS A 339 20.63 -57.64 -13.82
N GLU A 340 21.68 -56.92 -14.21
CA GLU A 340 22.28 -55.87 -13.39
C GLU A 340 21.43 -54.58 -13.47
N PRO A 341 21.56 -53.65 -12.49
CA PRO A 341 20.89 -52.35 -12.55
C PRO A 341 21.15 -51.63 -13.89
N GLY A 342 20.13 -50.98 -14.42
CA GLY A 342 20.12 -50.37 -15.76
C GLY A 342 19.71 -51.31 -16.89
N ALA A 343 19.44 -52.59 -16.62
CA ALA A 343 18.94 -53.56 -17.60
C ALA A 343 17.76 -54.38 -17.06
N TYR A 344 16.93 -54.87 -17.98
CA TYR A 344 15.84 -55.80 -17.69
C TYR A 344 15.93 -57.05 -18.57
N CYS A 345 15.44 -58.16 -18.05
CA CYS A 345 15.57 -59.49 -18.61
C CYS A 345 14.17 -60.08 -18.81
N ILE A 346 13.72 -60.18 -20.06
CA ILE A 346 12.47 -60.84 -20.44
C ILE A 346 12.84 -62.00 -21.36
N ASN A 347 12.23 -63.16 -21.13
CA ASN A 347 12.43 -64.33 -21.97
C ASN A 347 13.92 -64.73 -22.13
N GLY A 348 14.69 -64.61 -21.03
CA GLY A 348 16.11 -64.94 -20.99
C GLY A 348 17.04 -64.02 -21.80
N ILE A 349 16.54 -62.90 -22.30
CA ILE A 349 17.31 -61.89 -23.06
C ILE A 349 17.53 -60.64 -22.20
N LYS A 350 18.79 -60.21 -22.04
CA LYS A 350 19.15 -58.95 -21.39
C LYS A 350 18.96 -57.76 -22.35
N THR A 351 18.19 -56.77 -21.92
CA THR A 351 17.95 -55.51 -22.65
C THR A 351 18.23 -54.32 -21.73
N LEU A 352 18.89 -53.29 -22.23
CA LEU A 352 19.11 -52.05 -21.46
C LEU A 352 17.79 -51.28 -21.28
N CYS A 353 17.63 -50.60 -20.15
CA CYS A 353 16.49 -49.72 -19.94
C CYS A 353 16.43 -48.64 -21.03
N PRO A 354 15.25 -48.41 -21.64
CA PRO A 354 15.11 -47.40 -22.68
C PRO A 354 15.41 -46.00 -22.13
N ALA A 355 15.90 -45.12 -22.99
CA ALA A 355 16.15 -43.73 -22.60
C ALA A 355 14.87 -43.07 -22.07
N GLY A 356 14.98 -42.28 -21.00
CA GLY A 356 13.86 -41.72 -20.25
C GLY A 356 13.34 -42.62 -19.12
N SER A 357 13.92 -43.81 -18.92
CA SER A 357 13.63 -44.71 -17.80
C SER A 357 14.92 -45.14 -17.08
N TYR A 358 14.80 -45.58 -15.84
CA TYR A 358 15.94 -46.10 -15.07
C TYR A 358 15.62 -47.46 -14.44
N GLY A 359 16.66 -48.25 -14.18
CA GLY A 359 16.56 -49.54 -13.51
C GLY A 359 17.41 -49.59 -12.24
N SER A 360 16.84 -49.25 -11.09
CA SER A 360 17.60 -49.16 -9.82
C SER A 360 17.87 -50.50 -9.14
N ILE A 361 17.15 -51.55 -9.54
CA ILE A 361 17.23 -52.87 -8.94
C ILE A 361 17.78 -53.90 -9.93
N SER A 362 18.46 -54.91 -9.41
CA SER A 362 18.86 -56.09 -10.19
C SER A 362 17.67 -57.04 -10.39
N GLY A 363 17.66 -57.75 -11.51
CA GLY A 363 16.64 -58.74 -11.84
C GLY A 363 15.32 -58.16 -12.35
N LEU A 364 15.35 -56.96 -12.92
CA LEU A 364 14.17 -56.39 -13.57
C LEU A 364 13.70 -57.31 -14.70
N ALA A 365 12.39 -57.55 -14.78
CA ALA A 365 11.76 -58.36 -15.82
C ALA A 365 10.69 -57.57 -16.60
N SER A 366 10.75 -56.24 -16.54
CA SER A 366 9.79 -55.35 -17.17
C SER A 366 10.49 -54.36 -18.07
N SER A 367 9.95 -54.14 -19.27
CA SER A 367 10.41 -53.10 -20.21
C SER A 367 10.13 -51.67 -19.72
N ALA A 368 9.31 -51.52 -18.68
CA ALA A 368 9.15 -50.25 -17.97
C ALA A 368 10.29 -49.96 -16.97
N CYS A 369 11.21 -50.92 -16.79
CA CYS A 369 12.27 -50.88 -15.77
C CYS A 369 11.72 -50.56 -14.37
N SER A 370 12.40 -49.71 -13.60
CA SER A 370 11.90 -49.23 -12.31
C SER A 370 10.94 -48.05 -12.44
N GLY A 371 10.69 -47.58 -13.67
CA GLY A 371 9.80 -46.45 -13.98
C GLY A 371 10.47 -45.37 -14.83
N LEU A 372 9.69 -44.32 -15.11
CA LEU A 372 10.17 -43.13 -15.80
C LEU A 372 11.19 -42.37 -14.96
N CYS A 373 12.12 -41.70 -15.63
CA CYS A 373 13.09 -40.84 -14.97
C CYS A 373 12.38 -39.75 -14.14
N PRO A 374 12.75 -39.54 -12.86
CA PRO A 374 12.11 -38.53 -12.02
C PRO A 374 12.25 -37.10 -12.56
N PRO A 375 11.31 -36.19 -12.25
CA PRO A 375 11.43 -34.78 -12.61
C PRO A 375 12.72 -34.16 -12.06
N GLY A 376 13.38 -33.33 -12.87
CA GLY A 376 14.68 -32.72 -12.54
C GLY A 376 15.89 -33.58 -12.88
N LEU A 377 15.68 -34.82 -13.35
CA LEU A 377 16.73 -35.76 -13.75
C LEU A 377 16.51 -36.24 -15.19
N TYR A 378 17.59 -36.63 -15.86
CA TYR A 378 17.55 -37.32 -17.15
C TYR A 378 18.22 -38.68 -17.10
N CYS A 379 17.74 -39.61 -17.94
CA CYS A 379 18.17 -41.00 -17.95
C CYS A 379 18.51 -41.44 -19.38
N PRO A 380 19.79 -41.47 -19.78
CA PRO A 380 20.23 -42.13 -21.01
C PRO A 380 19.90 -43.63 -21.02
N THR A 381 19.99 -44.27 -22.18
CA THR A 381 19.80 -45.73 -22.31
C THR A 381 20.71 -46.49 -21.35
N GLY A 382 20.15 -47.43 -20.59
CA GLY A 382 20.89 -48.25 -19.63
C GLY A 382 21.14 -47.63 -18.26
N SER A 383 20.45 -46.53 -17.93
CA SER A 383 20.66 -45.83 -16.65
C SER A 383 20.17 -46.64 -15.45
N ALA A 384 21.04 -46.84 -14.45
CA ALA A 384 20.65 -47.43 -13.17
C ALA A 384 20.01 -46.39 -12.22
N MET A 385 20.31 -45.10 -12.40
CA MET A 385 19.78 -43.98 -11.65
C MET A 385 19.69 -42.74 -12.56
N GLY A 386 18.87 -41.76 -12.19
CA GLY A 386 18.78 -40.50 -12.93
C GLY A 386 19.99 -39.60 -12.68
N LEU A 387 20.40 -38.87 -13.72
CA LEU A 387 21.46 -37.86 -13.66
C LEU A 387 20.84 -36.46 -13.53
N GLU A 388 21.48 -35.57 -12.76
CA GLU A 388 21.02 -34.19 -12.62
C GLU A 388 21.05 -33.46 -13.96
N CYS A 389 20.02 -32.63 -14.20
CA CYS A 389 19.96 -31.75 -15.37
C CYS A 389 21.17 -30.78 -15.42
N GLY A 390 21.68 -30.39 -14.25
CA GLY A 390 23.01 -29.83 -14.03
C GLY A 390 23.12 -28.33 -14.20
N ASP A 391 22.60 -27.77 -15.29
CA ASP A 391 22.79 -26.36 -15.66
C ASP A 391 21.44 -25.60 -15.72
N PRO A 392 21.37 -24.35 -15.22
CA PRO A 392 20.14 -23.56 -15.23
C PRO A 392 19.54 -23.29 -16.62
N ASP A 393 20.33 -23.43 -17.69
CA ASP A 393 19.87 -23.32 -19.07
C ASP A 393 19.13 -24.59 -19.55
N PHE A 394 18.97 -25.62 -18.71
CA PHE A 394 18.30 -26.87 -19.08
C PHE A 394 17.24 -27.33 -18.07
N VAL A 395 16.17 -27.90 -18.61
CA VAL A 395 15.06 -28.50 -17.87
C VAL A 395 14.90 -29.98 -18.21
N CYS A 396 14.55 -30.78 -17.20
CA CYS A 396 14.33 -32.21 -17.31
C CYS A 396 12.95 -32.57 -16.77
N PRO A 397 11.88 -32.48 -17.60
CA PRO A 397 10.57 -33.02 -17.25
C PRO A 397 10.62 -34.53 -16.95
N GLN A 398 9.59 -35.05 -16.29
CA GLN A 398 9.50 -36.48 -16.00
C GLN A 398 9.65 -37.32 -17.29
N GLY A 399 10.52 -38.33 -17.25
CA GLY A 399 10.82 -39.19 -18.40
C GLY A 399 11.85 -38.63 -19.38
N SER A 400 12.61 -37.60 -19.01
CA SER A 400 13.64 -37.02 -19.88
C SER A 400 14.77 -37.99 -20.19
N ALA A 401 15.03 -38.21 -21.48
CA ALA A 401 16.17 -38.99 -21.97
C ALA A 401 17.47 -38.17 -22.00
N GLN A 402 17.35 -36.84 -22.15
CA GLN A 402 18.43 -35.86 -22.21
C GLN A 402 17.91 -34.49 -21.72
N PRO A 403 18.79 -33.58 -21.25
CA PRO A 403 18.40 -32.23 -20.85
C PRO A 403 17.80 -31.43 -22.03
N GLN A 404 16.72 -30.69 -21.77
CA GLN A 404 16.07 -29.82 -22.76
C GLN A 404 16.47 -28.38 -22.54
N ALA A 405 16.93 -27.68 -23.58
CA ALA A 405 17.32 -26.27 -23.46
C ALA A 405 16.13 -25.37 -23.13
N VAL A 406 16.31 -24.46 -22.17
CA VAL A 406 15.30 -23.46 -21.80
C VAL A 406 15.25 -22.37 -22.87
N PRO A 407 14.10 -22.12 -23.52
CA PRO A 407 13.96 -21.07 -24.52
C PRO A 407 14.19 -19.67 -23.93
N SER A 408 14.70 -18.74 -24.74
CA SER A 408 14.81 -17.33 -24.34
C SER A 408 13.46 -16.77 -23.87
N GLY A 409 13.47 -16.00 -22.79
CA GLY A 409 12.26 -15.46 -22.16
C GLY A 409 11.58 -16.42 -21.18
N SER A 410 12.08 -17.66 -21.07
CA SER A 410 11.62 -18.63 -20.08
C SER A 410 12.72 -18.97 -19.09
N CYS A 411 12.33 -19.48 -17.93
CA CYS A 411 13.22 -20.01 -16.92
C CYS A 411 12.76 -21.38 -16.46
N GLY A 412 13.67 -22.22 -16.02
CA GLY A 412 13.30 -23.50 -15.43
C GLY A 412 12.96 -23.38 -13.95
N VAL A 413 12.00 -24.19 -13.53
CA VAL A 413 11.49 -24.29 -12.16
C VAL A 413 11.71 -25.72 -11.65
N GLY A 414 12.29 -25.82 -10.45
CA GLY A 414 12.68 -27.07 -9.81
C GLY A 414 13.03 -26.86 -8.33
N GLN A 415 13.46 -27.92 -7.65
CA GLN A 415 13.86 -27.83 -6.25
C GLN A 415 15.19 -27.08 -6.08
N THR A 416 16.10 -27.28 -7.03
CA THR A 416 17.39 -26.60 -7.10
C THR A 416 17.66 -26.12 -8.52
N VAL A 417 18.70 -25.30 -8.68
CA VAL A 417 19.17 -24.81 -9.98
C VAL A 417 19.59 -25.95 -10.92
N THR A 418 20.01 -27.09 -10.38
CA THR A 418 20.48 -28.26 -11.14
C THR A 418 19.40 -29.32 -11.37
N THR A 419 18.23 -29.17 -10.74
CA THR A 419 17.09 -30.12 -10.80
C THR A 419 15.82 -29.47 -11.35
N GLN A 420 15.97 -28.63 -12.37
CA GLN A 420 14.84 -27.98 -13.03
C GLN A 420 13.94 -29.01 -13.73
N SER A 421 12.65 -29.00 -13.39
CA SER A 421 11.68 -30.04 -13.78
C SER A 421 10.59 -29.56 -14.73
N ALA A 422 10.34 -28.25 -14.78
CA ALA A 422 9.40 -27.63 -15.70
C ALA A 422 9.93 -26.27 -16.15
N LEU A 423 9.35 -25.70 -17.21
CA LEU A 423 9.69 -24.35 -17.68
C LEU A 423 8.51 -23.41 -17.42
N VAL A 424 8.81 -22.16 -17.11
CA VAL A 424 7.83 -21.09 -16.97
C VAL A 424 8.31 -19.87 -17.74
N VAL A 425 7.38 -19.19 -18.43
CA VAL A 425 7.68 -17.90 -19.07
C VAL A 425 7.88 -16.86 -17.97
N ALA A 426 8.93 -16.03 -18.06
CA ALA A 426 9.14 -14.96 -17.08
C ALA A 426 7.88 -14.10 -16.99
N PRO A 427 7.22 -13.98 -15.83
CA PRO A 427 5.99 -13.21 -15.73
C PRO A 427 6.28 -11.71 -15.91
N ALA A 428 5.22 -10.92 -16.15
CA ALA A 428 5.34 -9.46 -16.15
C ALA A 428 6.01 -8.99 -14.83
N GLY A 429 6.87 -7.98 -14.93
CA GLY A 429 7.72 -7.51 -13.83
C GLY A 429 8.98 -8.36 -13.60
N SER A 430 9.25 -9.35 -14.45
CA SER A 430 10.45 -10.20 -14.39
C SER A 430 11.07 -10.36 -15.79
N TYR A 431 12.36 -10.72 -15.84
CA TYR A 431 13.09 -11.06 -17.07
C TYR A 431 13.86 -12.37 -16.88
N ALA A 432 13.99 -13.15 -17.95
CA ALA A 432 14.77 -14.38 -17.98
C ALA A 432 16.18 -14.13 -18.52
N LEU A 433 17.20 -14.55 -17.79
CA LEU A 433 18.60 -14.51 -18.24
C LEU A 433 19.28 -15.82 -17.82
N LYS A 434 19.92 -16.51 -18.77
CA LYS A 434 20.57 -17.81 -18.54
C LYS A 434 19.66 -18.83 -17.83
N GLY A 435 18.47 -19.05 -18.40
CA GLY A 435 17.50 -20.03 -17.91
C GLY A 435 16.92 -19.76 -16.51
N GLN A 436 17.19 -18.58 -15.92
CA GLN A 436 16.64 -18.15 -14.64
C GLN A 436 15.82 -16.86 -14.74
N CYS A 437 14.78 -16.77 -13.93
CA CYS A 437 13.95 -15.57 -13.83
C CYS A 437 14.46 -14.63 -12.74
N TYR A 438 14.67 -13.39 -13.11
CA TYR A 438 15.03 -12.29 -12.22
C TYR A 438 13.91 -11.27 -12.20
N VAL A 439 13.65 -10.70 -11.03
CA VAL A 439 12.69 -9.61 -10.88
C VAL A 439 13.29 -8.34 -11.49
N CYS A 440 12.48 -7.54 -12.20
CA CYS A 440 12.93 -6.27 -12.76
C CYS A 440 13.51 -5.37 -11.66
N PRO A 441 14.71 -4.79 -11.87
CA PRO A 441 15.37 -3.96 -10.87
C PRO A 441 14.55 -2.69 -10.59
N ALA A 442 14.71 -2.14 -9.39
CA ALA A 442 14.01 -0.92 -9.02
C ALA A 442 14.42 0.24 -9.96
N GLY A 443 13.45 1.06 -10.35
CA GLY A 443 13.56 2.07 -11.40
C GLY A 443 13.16 1.57 -12.79
N TYR A 444 13.01 0.27 -13.01
CA TYR A 444 12.58 -0.33 -14.27
C TYR A 444 11.23 -1.06 -14.12
N PHE A 445 10.53 -1.26 -15.24
CA PHE A 445 9.27 -2.00 -15.27
C PHE A 445 9.26 -3.06 -16.38
N GLY A 446 8.51 -4.14 -16.17
CA GLY A 446 8.26 -5.19 -17.16
C GLY A 446 6.78 -5.34 -17.48
N ALA A 447 6.31 -4.72 -18.57
CA ALA A 447 4.90 -4.72 -18.95
C ALA A 447 4.42 -6.04 -19.56
N THR A 448 5.31 -6.75 -20.24
CA THR A 448 5.00 -8.01 -20.92
C THR A 448 5.76 -9.16 -20.28
N PRO A 449 5.18 -10.38 -20.24
CA PRO A 449 5.94 -11.59 -19.93
C PRO A 449 7.05 -11.86 -20.97
N GLY A 450 8.01 -12.71 -20.61
CA GLY A 450 9.03 -13.22 -21.53
C GLY A 450 10.20 -12.26 -21.81
N LEU A 451 10.41 -11.25 -20.98
CA LEU A 451 11.51 -10.31 -21.13
C LEU A 451 12.86 -11.01 -20.94
N VAL A 452 13.91 -10.51 -21.60
CA VAL A 452 15.27 -11.12 -21.57
C VAL A 452 16.38 -10.14 -21.21
N SER A 453 16.03 -8.91 -20.83
CA SER A 453 16.98 -7.83 -20.59
C SER A 453 16.85 -7.28 -19.17
N LEU A 454 17.97 -6.85 -18.59
CA LEU A 454 18.00 -6.09 -17.33
C LEU A 454 17.24 -4.76 -17.41
N SER A 455 17.10 -4.20 -18.61
CA SER A 455 16.29 -2.99 -18.84
C SER A 455 14.77 -3.29 -18.85
N CYS A 456 14.37 -4.55 -18.72
CA CYS A 456 12.99 -5.01 -18.84
C CYS A 456 12.28 -4.40 -20.05
N SER A 457 11.09 -3.81 -19.86
CA SER A 457 10.37 -3.07 -20.91
C SER A 457 10.83 -1.61 -21.02
N GLY A 458 11.45 -1.06 -19.97
CA GLY A 458 11.97 0.31 -19.95
C GLY A 458 12.14 0.86 -18.54
N ILE A 459 12.57 2.12 -18.47
CA ILE A 459 12.69 2.88 -17.22
C ILE A 459 11.32 3.39 -16.76
N CYS A 460 11.17 3.60 -15.46
CA CYS A 460 10.01 4.24 -14.86
C CYS A 460 9.82 5.66 -15.40
N ALA A 461 8.56 6.04 -15.66
CA ALA A 461 8.21 7.36 -16.16
C ALA A 461 8.43 8.45 -15.11
N ALA A 462 8.72 9.67 -15.57
CA ALA A 462 8.83 10.83 -14.69
C ALA A 462 7.51 11.08 -13.95
N GLY A 463 7.60 11.47 -12.68
CA GLY A 463 6.44 11.61 -11.79
C GLY A 463 5.97 10.32 -11.13
N TYR A 464 6.64 9.19 -11.42
CA TYR A 464 6.33 7.87 -10.88
C TYR A 464 7.58 7.17 -10.37
N TYR A 465 7.42 6.25 -9.42
CA TYR A 465 8.49 5.36 -8.96
C TYR A 465 8.11 3.90 -9.13
N CYS A 466 9.12 3.09 -9.42
CA CYS A 466 8.97 1.67 -9.72
C CYS A 466 9.83 0.87 -8.75
N PRO A 467 9.26 0.28 -7.67
CA PRO A 467 9.98 -0.67 -6.84
C PRO A 467 10.28 -1.97 -7.62
N LEU A 468 11.03 -2.88 -6.99
CA LEU A 468 11.37 -4.19 -7.56
C LEU A 468 10.11 -4.90 -8.09
N GLY A 469 10.15 -5.37 -9.34
CA GLY A 469 9.07 -6.15 -9.94
C GLY A 469 7.91 -5.34 -10.50
N SER A 470 8.09 -4.04 -10.71
CA SER A 470 7.06 -3.18 -11.30
C SER A 470 6.67 -3.65 -12.70
N THR A 471 5.38 -3.56 -13.01
CA THR A 471 4.80 -4.00 -14.29
C THR A 471 4.38 -2.83 -15.17
N SER A 472 4.33 -1.62 -14.61
CA SER A 472 3.91 -0.41 -15.32
C SER A 472 4.98 0.69 -15.24
N PRO A 473 5.17 1.49 -16.32
CA PRO A 473 6.00 2.70 -16.26
C PRO A 473 5.47 3.74 -15.27
N ASN A 474 4.19 3.63 -14.89
CA ASN A 474 3.47 4.53 -14.01
C ASN A 474 3.01 3.81 -12.72
N GLN A 475 3.79 2.82 -12.23
CA GLN A 475 3.40 1.91 -11.15
C GLN A 475 2.88 2.64 -9.90
N TYR A 476 3.64 3.60 -9.38
CA TYR A 476 3.24 4.39 -8.21
C TYR A 476 3.55 5.87 -8.44
N ALA A 477 2.56 6.73 -8.21
CA ALA A 477 2.72 8.17 -8.34
C ALA A 477 3.58 8.75 -7.20
N CYS A 478 4.38 9.77 -7.52
CA CYS A 478 5.24 10.45 -6.55
C CYS A 478 4.45 11.39 -5.62
N GLY A 479 4.19 10.93 -4.40
CA GLY A 479 3.32 11.55 -3.39
C GLY A 479 3.50 13.05 -3.08
N LEU A 480 2.73 13.54 -2.09
CA LEU A 480 2.86 14.91 -1.61
C LEU A 480 4.26 15.12 -0.98
N ASN A 481 4.87 16.27 -1.27
CA ASN A 481 6.18 16.71 -0.75
C ASN A 481 7.40 15.94 -1.30
N THR A 482 7.20 15.03 -2.26
CA THR A 482 8.25 14.27 -2.95
C THR A 482 8.20 14.48 -4.46
N TYR A 483 9.27 14.10 -5.16
CA TYR A 483 9.35 14.12 -6.62
C TYR A 483 10.14 12.90 -7.14
N CYS A 484 9.85 12.50 -8.37
CA CYS A 484 10.39 11.30 -9.00
C CYS A 484 10.85 11.64 -10.41
N PRO A 485 12.16 11.89 -10.61
CA PRO A 485 12.75 11.93 -11.94
C PRO A 485 12.54 10.61 -12.70
N PRO A 486 12.77 10.56 -14.03
CA PRO A 486 12.80 9.30 -14.76
C PRO A 486 13.70 8.26 -14.07
N ASN A 487 13.34 6.98 -14.14
CA ASN A 487 14.08 5.86 -13.53
C ASN A 487 14.12 5.90 -11.97
N SER A 488 13.11 6.47 -11.32
CA SER A 488 13.06 6.52 -9.85
C SER A 488 12.66 5.16 -9.24
N PRO A 489 13.45 4.60 -8.31
CA PRO A 489 13.07 3.38 -7.58
C PRO A 489 12.17 3.68 -6.36
N GLN A 490 12.22 4.90 -5.85
CA GLN A 490 11.46 5.40 -4.69
C GLN A 490 11.29 6.92 -4.78
N PRO A 491 10.34 7.52 -4.04
CA PRO A 491 10.15 8.97 -4.01
C PRO A 491 11.34 9.72 -3.37
N LEU A 492 11.75 10.85 -3.95
CA LEU A 492 12.76 11.74 -3.37
C LEU A 492 12.10 12.90 -2.62
N VAL A 493 12.58 13.21 -1.42
CA VAL A 493 12.08 14.35 -0.63
C VAL A 493 12.57 15.66 -1.24
N ALA A 494 11.67 16.64 -1.35
CA ALA A 494 12.01 17.97 -1.83
C ALA A 494 13.05 18.65 -0.91
N SER A 495 14.02 19.33 -1.51
CA SER A 495 15.04 20.07 -0.77
C SER A 495 14.44 21.31 -0.07
N THR A 496 15.04 21.70 1.06
CA THR A 496 14.62 22.90 1.81
C THR A 496 14.72 24.15 0.91
N GLY A 497 13.64 24.93 0.81
CA GLY A 497 13.55 26.11 -0.07
C GLY A 497 13.23 25.80 -1.53
N PHE A 498 12.87 24.56 -1.85
CA PHE A 498 12.43 24.11 -3.17
C PHE A 498 10.99 23.63 -3.12
N TYR A 499 10.29 23.72 -4.26
CA TYR A 499 8.97 23.13 -4.46
C TYR A 499 8.98 22.14 -5.62
N THR A 500 8.08 21.17 -5.54
CA THR A 500 7.98 20.04 -6.47
C THR A 500 6.90 20.31 -7.52
N PHE A 501 7.14 19.90 -8.76
CA PHE A 501 6.25 20.17 -9.89
C PHE A 501 6.34 19.07 -10.98
N THR A 502 5.32 19.01 -11.83
CA THR A 502 5.15 18.11 -12.99
C THR A 502 5.85 18.68 -14.24
N SER A 503 5.53 19.93 -14.61
CA SER A 503 6.18 20.74 -15.65
C SER A 503 6.02 22.25 -15.35
N SER A 504 6.81 23.13 -15.97
CA SER A 504 6.75 24.59 -15.69
C SER A 504 5.56 25.33 -16.31
N THR A 505 4.60 24.64 -16.95
CA THR A 505 3.54 25.24 -17.78
C THR A 505 2.13 24.64 -17.59
N ASP A 506 1.86 23.86 -16.54
CA ASP A 506 0.63 23.05 -16.50
C ASP A 506 -0.66 23.82 -16.12
N PRO A 507 -1.81 23.42 -16.72
CA PRO A 507 -3.13 23.96 -16.42
C PRO A 507 -3.65 23.54 -15.03
N CYS A 508 -4.62 24.27 -14.49
CA CYS A 508 -5.16 24.00 -13.15
C CYS A 508 -5.84 22.62 -13.03
N PRO A 509 -5.64 21.91 -11.90
CA PRO A 509 -6.16 20.56 -11.69
C PRO A 509 -7.69 20.54 -11.57
N VAL A 510 -8.29 19.35 -11.58
CA VAL A 510 -9.73 19.14 -11.32
C VAL A 510 -10.20 19.91 -10.08
N GLY A 511 -11.41 20.45 -10.14
CA GLY A 511 -12.00 21.29 -9.09
C GLY A 511 -11.39 22.68 -8.91
N GLN A 512 -10.32 23.03 -9.63
CA GLN A 512 -9.69 24.35 -9.53
C GLN A 512 -9.53 24.99 -10.89
N TYR A 513 -9.76 26.28 -11.03
CA TYR A 513 -9.49 27.02 -12.26
C TYR A 513 -8.46 28.10 -12.01
N ARG A 514 -7.83 28.58 -13.06
CA ARG A 514 -6.90 29.70 -12.98
C ARG A 514 -7.73 30.96 -12.90
N ALA A 515 -7.84 31.53 -11.70
CA ALA A 515 -8.57 32.78 -11.53
C ALA A 515 -7.90 33.88 -12.35
N THR A 516 -8.52 34.29 -13.46
CA THR A 516 -8.27 35.63 -14.00
C THR A 516 -8.42 36.65 -12.85
N PRO A 517 -7.76 37.81 -12.89
CA PRO A 517 -7.76 38.79 -11.79
C PRO A 517 -9.13 39.48 -11.56
N ILE A 518 -10.24 38.78 -11.82
CA ILE A 518 -11.58 39.19 -11.49
C ILE A 518 -12.18 38.10 -10.60
N SER A 519 -12.57 38.52 -9.37
CA SER A 519 -13.30 37.78 -8.32
C SER A 519 -12.45 36.76 -7.52
N ASN A 520 -12.22 36.93 -6.21
CA ASN A 520 -13.22 36.92 -5.13
C ASN A 520 -12.81 37.73 -3.88
N ALA A 521 -12.45 39.00 -4.03
CA ALA A 521 -12.46 39.96 -2.91
C ALA A 521 -13.54 41.06 -3.07
N ALA A 522 -14.34 40.98 -4.13
CA ALA A 522 -15.46 41.88 -4.38
C ALA A 522 -16.79 41.25 -3.91
N VAL A 523 -16.85 40.84 -2.65
CA VAL A 523 -18.13 40.65 -1.96
C VAL A 523 -17.98 41.27 -0.58
N LEU A 524 -18.15 42.59 -0.54
CA LEU A 524 -18.87 43.35 0.49
C LEU A 524 -18.73 44.83 0.11
N LEU A 525 -19.88 45.44 -0.23
CA LEU A 525 -20.13 46.85 -0.57
C LEU A 525 -20.25 47.19 -2.07
N GLY A 526 -21.46 46.95 -2.62
CA GLY A 526 -22.28 48.00 -3.27
C GLY A 526 -21.87 48.58 -4.63
N SER A 527 -22.49 48.04 -5.69
CA SER A 527 -23.00 48.67 -6.92
C SER A 527 -22.10 49.56 -7.82
N GLU A 528 -22.03 49.10 -9.08
CA GLU A 528 -21.87 49.82 -10.36
C GLU A 528 -20.45 50.12 -10.89
N THR A 529 -20.23 49.60 -12.10
CA THR A 529 -19.13 49.81 -13.07
C THR A 529 -17.77 49.13 -12.82
N ALA A 530 -17.38 48.34 -13.82
CA ALA A 530 -16.13 47.62 -13.88
C ALA A 530 -14.93 48.59 -13.97
N LEU A 531 -13.92 48.37 -13.13
CA LEU A 531 -12.61 48.97 -13.30
C LEU A 531 -11.54 47.90 -13.47
N GLN A 532 -10.99 47.90 -14.68
CA GLN A 532 -9.71 47.32 -15.05
C GLN A 532 -8.61 47.99 -14.22
N VAL A 533 -7.73 47.22 -13.54
CA VAL A 533 -6.59 47.82 -12.84
C VAL A 533 -5.34 47.68 -13.70
N ASN A 534 -4.98 48.78 -14.38
CA ASN A 534 -3.73 48.97 -15.09
C ASN A 534 -2.74 49.68 -14.14
N TYR A 535 -1.62 49.04 -13.82
CA TYR A 535 -0.58 49.58 -12.92
C TYR A 535 0.58 50.26 -13.66
N GLY A 536 0.30 50.96 -14.76
CA GLY A 536 1.25 51.88 -15.40
C GLY A 536 2.40 51.22 -16.17
N ASP A 537 3.16 50.30 -15.57
CA ASP A 537 4.40 49.77 -16.14
C ASP A 537 4.63 48.25 -15.96
N ALA A 538 3.73 47.50 -15.32
CA ALA A 538 3.84 46.04 -15.25
C ALA A 538 2.49 45.31 -15.14
N VAL A 539 2.25 44.39 -16.07
CA VAL A 539 1.20 43.36 -16.01
C VAL A 539 1.85 42.08 -15.49
N TYR A 540 1.52 41.67 -14.27
CA TYR A 540 2.04 40.42 -13.71
C TYR A 540 1.10 39.25 -14.00
N TYR A 541 1.64 38.26 -14.70
CA TYR A 541 1.02 36.96 -14.94
C TYR A 541 1.54 35.96 -13.91
N PHE A 542 0.67 35.37 -13.11
CA PHE A 542 0.63 33.95 -12.70
C PHE A 542 -0.56 33.80 -11.75
N ALA A 543 -1.76 33.66 -12.31
CA ALA A 543 -2.94 33.37 -11.52
C ALA A 543 -2.80 31.99 -10.85
N SER A 544 -2.98 31.92 -9.53
CA SER A 544 -3.05 30.67 -8.78
C SER A 544 -4.32 29.91 -9.12
N CYS A 545 -4.25 28.58 -9.08
CA CYS A 545 -5.44 27.75 -9.18
C CYS A 545 -6.29 27.95 -7.92
N VAL A 546 -7.53 28.38 -8.10
CA VAL A 546 -8.50 28.55 -7.01
C VAL A 546 -9.64 27.55 -7.18
N PRO A 547 -10.26 27.08 -6.08
CA PRO A 547 -11.40 26.17 -6.17
C PRO A 547 -12.55 26.79 -6.98
N CYS A 548 -13.27 25.96 -7.72
CA CYS A 548 -14.51 26.38 -8.37
C CYS A 548 -15.52 26.94 -7.33
N PRO A 549 -16.37 27.91 -7.72
CA PRO A 549 -17.39 28.49 -6.85
C PRO A 549 -18.27 27.43 -6.16
N LEU A 550 -18.77 27.74 -4.97
CA LEU A 550 -19.70 26.85 -4.26
C LEU A 550 -20.92 26.52 -5.13
N GLY A 551 -21.30 25.24 -5.16
CA GLY A 551 -22.37 24.77 -6.04
C GLY A 551 -21.94 24.47 -7.47
N THR A 552 -20.64 24.56 -7.79
CA THR A 552 -20.06 24.13 -9.06
C THR A 552 -18.95 23.09 -8.85
N PHE A 553 -18.66 22.29 -9.88
CA PHE A 553 -17.60 21.28 -9.90
C PHE A 553 -16.86 21.30 -11.24
N LYS A 554 -15.62 20.82 -11.29
CA LYS A 554 -14.82 20.75 -12.52
C LYS A 554 -14.16 19.37 -12.66
N PRO A 555 -14.55 18.55 -13.66
CA PRO A 555 -14.11 17.15 -13.76
C PRO A 555 -12.84 16.91 -14.60
N VAL A 556 -12.36 17.93 -15.32
CA VAL A 556 -11.21 17.82 -16.27
C VAL A 556 -10.17 18.89 -15.98
N ASP A 557 -8.90 18.69 -16.30
CA ASP A 557 -7.86 19.72 -16.13
C ASP A 557 -8.08 20.93 -17.06
N GLY A 558 -7.59 22.11 -16.67
CA GLY A 558 -7.72 23.32 -17.51
C GLY A 558 -7.71 24.63 -16.73
N ASP A 559 -7.26 25.71 -17.36
CA ASP A 559 -7.15 26.99 -16.67
C ASP A 559 -8.45 27.79 -16.62
N SER A 560 -9.41 27.50 -17.49
CA SER A 560 -10.58 28.36 -17.66
C SER A 560 -11.62 28.23 -16.54
N PRO A 561 -12.18 29.34 -16.00
CA PRO A 561 -13.34 29.32 -15.11
C PRO A 561 -14.57 28.66 -15.75
N SER A 562 -14.68 28.71 -17.08
CA SER A 562 -15.81 28.10 -17.81
C SER A 562 -15.85 26.57 -17.73
N LEU A 563 -14.79 25.95 -17.20
CA LEU A 563 -14.74 24.52 -16.94
C LEU A 563 -15.42 24.14 -15.61
N CYS A 564 -15.75 25.11 -14.76
CA CYS A 564 -16.56 24.89 -13.56
C CYS A 564 -18.05 24.83 -13.95
N GLN A 565 -18.63 23.63 -13.90
CA GLN A 565 -20.02 23.36 -14.23
C GLN A 565 -20.90 23.39 -12.98
N PRO A 566 -22.14 23.89 -13.04
CA PRO A 566 -23.05 23.86 -11.89
C PRO A 566 -23.37 22.42 -11.50
N CYS A 567 -23.42 22.15 -10.19
CA CYS A 567 -24.04 20.94 -9.68
C CYS A 567 -25.54 20.97 -10.03
N PRO A 568 -26.17 19.83 -10.36
CA PRO A 568 -27.60 19.78 -10.66
C PRO A 568 -28.42 20.34 -9.49
N LEU A 569 -29.45 21.15 -9.81
CA LEU A 569 -30.35 21.77 -8.81
C LEU A 569 -31.16 20.76 -7.97
N PHE A 570 -31.11 19.48 -8.33
CA PHE A 570 -31.77 18.41 -7.62
C PHE A 570 -30.72 17.60 -6.87
N SER A 571 -30.79 17.63 -5.54
CA SER A 571 -30.15 16.64 -4.67
C SER A 571 -28.61 16.69 -4.61
N ALA A 572 -27.91 17.70 -5.16
CA ALA A 572 -26.44 17.70 -5.25
C ALA A 572 -25.76 18.94 -4.62
N THR A 573 -24.59 18.76 -3.98
CA THR A 573 -23.72 19.85 -3.47
C THR A 573 -22.29 19.60 -3.93
N SER A 574 -21.52 20.63 -4.23
CA SER A 574 -20.12 20.45 -4.64
C SER A 574 -19.29 19.77 -3.55
N SER A 575 -18.45 18.79 -3.90
CA SER A 575 -17.51 18.14 -2.99
C SER A 575 -16.55 19.16 -2.34
N PRO A 576 -15.94 18.87 -1.17
CA PRO A 576 -15.04 19.81 -0.49
C PRO A 576 -13.90 20.35 -1.37
N ASP A 577 -13.38 19.52 -2.27
CA ASP A 577 -12.32 19.80 -3.25
C ASP A 577 -12.84 20.26 -4.63
N ARG A 578 -14.15 20.36 -4.81
CA ARG A 578 -14.85 20.82 -6.04
C ARG A 578 -14.58 19.99 -7.30
N SER A 579 -14.02 18.79 -7.14
CA SER A 579 -13.75 17.87 -8.25
C SER A 579 -15.02 17.12 -8.71
N SER A 580 -16.04 17.03 -7.86
CA SER A 580 -17.30 16.32 -8.14
C SER A 580 -18.49 16.94 -7.37
N CYS A 581 -19.71 16.42 -7.56
CA CYS A 581 -20.88 16.77 -6.74
C CYS A 581 -21.30 15.58 -5.87
N ASN A 582 -21.56 15.85 -4.60
CA ASN A 582 -22.13 14.94 -3.62
C ASN A 582 -23.65 14.93 -3.74
N CYS A 583 -24.23 13.77 -4.06
CA CYS A 583 -25.67 13.56 -4.10
C CYS A 583 -26.24 13.24 -2.70
N PHE A 584 -27.38 13.85 -2.35
CA PHE A 584 -28.13 13.72 -1.09
C PHE A 584 -29.64 13.79 -1.37
N ARG A 585 -30.46 13.02 -0.64
CA ARG A 585 -31.90 12.93 -0.91
C ARG A 585 -32.64 14.27 -0.66
N VAL A 586 -33.49 14.69 -1.60
CA VAL A 586 -34.45 15.79 -1.38
C VAL A 586 -35.70 15.31 -0.62
N PRO A 587 -36.27 16.13 0.28
CA PRO A 587 -37.57 15.84 0.90
C PRO A 587 -38.66 15.64 -0.17
N GLY A 588 -39.43 14.54 -0.09
CA GLY A 588 -40.53 14.24 -1.02
C GLY A 588 -40.18 13.44 -2.28
N GLY A 589 -38.92 13.02 -2.48
CA GLY A 589 -38.53 12.18 -3.63
C GLY A 589 -39.04 10.73 -3.60
N PRO A 590 -38.85 9.95 -4.69
CA PRO A 590 -39.26 8.54 -4.78
C PRO A 590 -38.72 7.67 -3.64
N PRO A 591 -39.38 6.54 -3.31
CA PRO A 591 -38.87 5.57 -2.34
C PRO A 591 -37.59 4.91 -2.86
N TRP A 592 -36.63 4.71 -1.97
CA TRP A 592 -35.29 4.20 -2.26
C TRP A 592 -34.88 3.22 -1.15
N ASN A 593 -34.14 2.16 -1.49
CA ASN A 593 -33.59 1.22 -0.50
C ASN A 593 -32.09 1.46 -0.25
N LEU A 594 -31.75 2.00 0.92
CA LEU A 594 -30.37 2.29 1.33
C LEU A 594 -29.52 1.01 1.51
N ALA A 595 -30.14 -0.17 1.57
CA ALA A 595 -29.43 -1.44 1.67
C ALA A 595 -28.92 -1.97 0.32
N THR A 596 -29.49 -1.53 -0.81
CA THR A 596 -29.19 -2.10 -2.14
C THR A 596 -28.83 -1.07 -3.20
N GLN A 597 -28.91 0.23 -2.88
CA GLN A 597 -28.69 1.32 -3.82
C GLN A 597 -27.85 2.44 -3.16
N MET A 598 -26.93 3.04 -3.93
CA MET A 598 -26.14 4.24 -3.55
C MET A 598 -26.37 5.39 -4.54
N LEU A 599 -26.39 6.63 -4.03
CA LEU A 599 -26.52 7.84 -4.86
C LEU A 599 -25.17 8.17 -5.49
N TYR A 600 -25.16 8.26 -6.82
CA TYR A 600 -23.95 8.53 -7.59
C TYR A 600 -24.17 9.69 -8.54
N PHE A 601 -23.13 10.51 -8.68
CA PHE A 601 -23.06 11.60 -9.64
C PHE A 601 -22.16 11.17 -10.79
N ASP A 602 -22.70 11.07 -11.99
CA ASP A 602 -21.98 10.64 -13.20
C ASP A 602 -21.28 11.80 -13.96
N GLY A 603 -21.32 13.02 -13.39
CA GLY A 603 -20.86 14.24 -14.05
C GLY A 603 -21.98 15.05 -14.70
N THR A 604 -23.19 14.51 -14.85
CA THR A 604 -24.33 15.22 -15.46
C THR A 604 -25.61 15.12 -14.62
N THR A 605 -25.87 13.99 -13.97
CA THR A 605 -27.07 13.75 -13.16
C THR A 605 -26.76 12.98 -11.88
N CYS A 606 -27.57 13.21 -10.84
CA CYS A 606 -27.57 12.36 -9.65
C CYS A 606 -28.57 11.22 -9.87
N SER A 607 -28.09 9.98 -9.86
CA SER A 607 -28.91 8.79 -10.12
C SER A 607 -28.75 7.72 -9.06
N ALA A 608 -29.78 6.85 -8.99
CA ALA A 608 -29.80 5.67 -8.16
C ALA A 608 -29.07 4.52 -8.85
N ILE A 609 -27.91 4.10 -8.33
CA ILE A 609 -27.23 2.91 -8.85
C ILE A 609 -27.25 1.80 -7.81
N SER A 610 -27.25 0.55 -8.28
CA SER A 610 -27.19 -0.60 -7.40
C SER A 610 -25.81 -0.72 -6.75
N SER A 611 -25.78 -1.06 -5.45
CA SER A 611 -24.53 -1.27 -4.70
C SER A 611 -23.67 -2.44 -5.21
N THR A 612 -24.16 -3.22 -6.19
CA THR A 612 -23.41 -4.32 -6.83
C THR A 612 -22.64 -3.90 -8.09
N VAL A 613 -22.73 -2.65 -8.54
CA VAL A 613 -21.95 -2.15 -9.69
C VAL A 613 -20.54 -1.82 -9.22
N LEU A 614 -19.55 -2.61 -9.67
CA LEU A 614 -18.13 -2.28 -9.54
C LEU A 614 -17.86 -0.96 -10.31
N MET A 615 -17.70 0.14 -9.57
CA MET A 615 -17.24 1.41 -10.13
C MET A 615 -15.82 1.21 -10.68
N PRO A 616 -15.59 1.37 -12.00
CA PRO A 616 -14.24 1.68 -12.46
C PRO A 616 -13.85 3.01 -11.81
N SER A 617 -12.65 3.09 -11.28
CA SER A 617 -12.04 4.33 -10.82
C SER A 617 -12.00 5.36 -11.96
N LEU A 618 -13.06 6.17 -12.09
CA LEU A 618 -13.18 7.30 -13.01
C LEU A 618 -12.71 8.61 -12.35
N LEU A 619 -11.66 8.55 -11.54
CA LEU A 619 -10.82 9.72 -11.31
C LEU A 619 -9.71 9.68 -12.37
N PRO A 620 -9.50 10.74 -13.17
CA PRO A 620 -8.35 10.83 -14.05
C PRO A 620 -7.08 10.59 -13.22
N PRO A 621 -6.18 9.67 -13.62
CA PRO A 621 -4.88 9.58 -12.99
C PRO A 621 -4.06 10.74 -13.52
N ASN A 622 -4.03 11.90 -12.85
CA ASN A 622 -2.94 12.88 -12.92
C ASN A 622 -3.33 14.22 -12.28
N THR A 623 -2.41 14.76 -11.46
CA THR A 623 -1.78 16.09 -11.58
C THR A 623 -1.19 16.57 -10.25
N THR A 624 -1.73 16.17 -9.09
CA THR A 624 -1.20 16.60 -7.78
C THR A 624 -0.09 15.69 -7.23
N TYR A 625 -0.01 14.45 -7.69
CA TYR A 625 0.92 13.41 -7.19
C TYR A 625 1.93 12.92 -8.24
N THR A 626 2.09 13.59 -9.37
CA THR A 626 2.97 13.11 -10.46
C THR A 626 4.12 14.06 -10.71
N LYS A 627 4.83 14.40 -9.63
CA LYS A 627 5.86 15.45 -9.65
C LYS A 627 7.20 14.88 -10.13
N ALA A 628 7.67 15.36 -11.27
CA ALA A 628 8.89 14.88 -11.91
C ALA A 628 10.16 15.57 -11.42
N SER A 629 10.02 16.82 -10.92
CA SER A 629 11.17 17.67 -10.60
C SER A 629 10.90 18.59 -9.41
N GLN A 630 11.95 19.26 -8.96
CA GLN A 630 11.89 20.33 -7.97
C GLN A 630 12.63 21.58 -8.47
N THR A 631 12.16 22.76 -8.06
CA THR A 631 12.80 24.04 -8.39
C THR A 631 12.79 25.00 -7.21
N ARG A 632 13.76 25.91 -7.20
CA ARG A 632 13.95 26.87 -6.12
C ARG A 632 12.83 27.90 -6.12
N CYS A 633 12.40 28.31 -4.95
CA CYS A 633 11.31 29.25 -4.82
C CYS A 633 11.75 30.65 -5.21
N GLN A 634 10.91 31.35 -5.95
CA GLN A 634 11.19 32.71 -6.36
C GLN A 634 10.99 33.68 -5.19
N ALA A 635 11.61 34.86 -5.26
CA ALA A 635 11.30 35.96 -4.35
C ALA A 635 9.78 36.25 -4.37
N GLY A 636 9.23 36.67 -3.23
CA GLY A 636 7.78 36.80 -3.01
C GLY A 636 7.08 35.50 -2.63
N PHE A 637 7.78 34.36 -2.60
CA PHE A 637 7.23 33.06 -2.20
C PHE A 637 8.16 32.38 -1.21
N TYR A 638 7.57 31.65 -0.27
CA TYR A 638 8.30 30.75 0.62
C TYR A 638 7.91 29.30 0.35
N CYS A 639 8.83 28.40 0.66
CA CYS A 639 8.64 26.97 0.42
C CYS A 639 8.97 26.13 1.62
N GLN A 640 7.99 25.31 1.99
CA GLN A 640 8.13 24.33 3.05
C GLN A 640 7.60 23.00 2.54
N GLN A 641 8.34 21.94 2.85
CA GLN A 641 7.97 20.57 2.49
C GLN A 641 7.65 20.41 1.00
N GLY A 642 8.39 21.04 0.09
CA GLY A 642 8.15 20.87 -1.35
C GLY A 642 6.90 21.57 -1.91
N VAL A 643 6.26 22.46 -1.13
CA VAL A 643 5.10 23.27 -1.54
C VAL A 643 5.50 24.75 -1.59
N ARG A 644 5.12 25.44 -2.68
CA ARG A 644 5.32 26.89 -2.84
C ARG A 644 4.10 27.67 -2.37
N THR A 645 4.32 28.61 -1.46
CA THR A 645 3.27 29.46 -0.91
C THR A 645 3.66 30.93 -1.11
N PRO A 646 2.76 31.80 -1.61
CA PRO A 646 3.05 33.23 -1.70
C PRO A 646 3.19 33.85 -0.31
N CYS A 647 4.05 34.86 -0.20
CA CYS A 647 4.03 35.74 0.96
C CYS A 647 2.64 36.37 1.08
N LEU A 648 2.06 36.29 2.28
CA LEU A 648 0.75 36.88 2.56
C LEU A 648 0.79 38.39 2.35
N GLY A 649 -0.36 38.98 1.99
CA GLY A 649 -0.49 40.43 1.88
C GLY A 649 -0.04 41.12 3.18
N GLY A 650 0.60 42.28 3.03
CA GLY A 650 1.23 43.01 4.14
C GLY A 650 2.66 42.59 4.43
N ARG A 651 3.17 41.54 3.77
CA ARG A 651 4.55 41.06 3.89
C ARG A 651 5.22 40.98 2.53
N TYR A 652 6.55 41.05 2.55
CA TYR A 652 7.37 40.92 1.36
C TYR A 652 8.47 39.88 1.55
N GLY A 653 8.89 39.25 0.45
CA GLY A 653 9.98 38.27 0.43
C GLY A 653 11.02 38.64 -0.62
N THR A 654 12.22 39.04 -0.21
CA THR A 654 13.33 39.36 -1.15
C THR A 654 14.16 38.14 -1.51
N LEU A 655 14.12 37.08 -0.69
CA LEU A 655 14.99 35.92 -0.81
C LEU A 655 14.42 34.85 -1.74
N ALA A 656 15.25 34.36 -2.66
CA ALA A 656 14.96 33.15 -3.42
C ALA A 656 15.21 31.91 -2.56
N GLY A 657 14.25 30.99 -2.52
CA GLY A 657 14.25 29.82 -1.64
C GLY A 657 13.95 30.15 -0.18
N GLU A 658 13.21 31.24 0.07
CA GLU A 658 12.71 31.57 1.40
C GLU A 658 11.93 30.38 1.99
N THR A 659 12.11 30.12 3.27
CA THR A 659 11.44 29.02 3.98
C THR A 659 10.61 29.52 5.15
N ASN A 660 10.78 30.78 5.54
CA ASN A 660 10.03 31.40 6.61
C ASN A 660 8.63 31.80 6.11
N PRO A 661 7.54 31.32 6.74
CA PRO A 661 6.18 31.72 6.37
C PRO A 661 5.89 33.21 6.66
N LEU A 662 6.73 33.86 7.47
CA LEU A 662 6.66 35.31 7.72
C LEU A 662 7.39 36.14 6.65
N CYS A 663 8.02 35.48 5.67
CA CYS A 663 8.86 36.07 4.64
C CYS A 663 9.95 36.99 5.21
N SER A 664 10.48 37.89 4.38
CA SER A 664 11.61 38.75 4.75
C SER A 664 11.22 39.89 5.68
N GLY A 665 9.96 40.35 5.66
CA GLY A 665 9.49 41.40 6.56
C GLY A 665 8.07 41.88 6.30
N LEU A 666 7.62 42.81 7.15
CA LEU A 666 6.37 43.57 6.96
C LEU A 666 6.58 44.70 5.94
N CYS A 667 5.51 45.07 5.27
CA CYS A 667 5.51 46.26 4.42
C CYS A 667 5.88 47.51 5.22
N THR A 668 6.66 48.39 4.64
CA THR A 668 7.03 49.66 5.25
C THR A 668 5.80 50.56 5.37
N ARG A 669 5.70 51.35 6.44
CA ARG A 669 4.67 52.37 6.61
C ARG A 669 4.60 53.31 5.39
N GLY A 670 3.38 53.74 5.03
CA GLY A 670 3.14 54.56 3.84
C GLY A 670 3.11 53.77 2.53
N TYR A 671 3.35 52.46 2.59
CA TYR A 671 3.29 51.53 1.47
C TYR A 671 2.41 50.33 1.84
N TYR A 672 1.85 49.67 0.82
CA TYR A 672 1.13 48.42 0.99
C TYR A 672 1.72 47.33 0.11
N CYS A 673 1.63 46.08 0.58
CA CYS A 673 2.25 44.93 -0.05
C CYS A 673 1.16 43.93 -0.45
N PRO A 674 0.82 43.82 -1.75
CA PRO A 674 0.00 42.73 -2.25
C PRO A 674 0.62 41.35 -1.96
N VAL A 675 -0.16 40.28 -2.09
CA VAL A 675 0.36 38.91 -2.01
C VAL A 675 1.53 38.71 -2.99
N ALA A 676 2.53 37.95 -2.55
CA ALA A 676 3.78 37.70 -3.26
C ALA A 676 4.66 38.92 -3.57
N SER A 677 4.55 39.99 -2.76
CA SER A 677 5.44 41.16 -2.89
C SER A 677 6.91 40.79 -2.67
N THR A 678 7.78 41.33 -3.51
CA THR A 678 9.24 41.10 -3.45
C THR A 678 10.01 42.23 -2.77
N SER A 679 9.34 43.33 -2.43
CA SER A 679 9.92 44.54 -1.84
C SER A 679 9.05 45.08 -0.71
N ALA A 680 9.67 45.78 0.24
CA ALA A 680 9.00 46.41 1.39
C ALA A 680 8.20 47.66 1.03
N THR A 681 8.46 48.25 -0.14
CA THR A 681 7.83 49.48 -0.64
C THR A 681 7.31 49.28 -2.05
N PRO A 682 6.52 48.21 -2.33
CA PRO A 682 6.19 47.86 -3.71
C PRO A 682 5.14 48.80 -4.28
N GLN A 683 4.20 49.29 -3.46
CA GLN A 683 3.15 50.22 -3.85
C GLN A 683 2.97 51.30 -2.79
N ARG A 684 2.90 52.57 -3.21
CA ARG A 684 2.59 53.71 -2.33
C ARG A 684 1.12 53.65 -1.89
N CYS A 685 0.80 54.18 -0.72
CA CYS A 685 -0.55 54.12 -0.19
C CYS A 685 -1.64 54.77 -1.06
N GLY A 686 -1.29 55.86 -1.75
CA GLY A 686 -2.24 56.65 -2.55
C GLY A 686 -2.65 57.94 -1.84
N GLY A 687 -3.59 58.70 -2.39
CA GLY A 687 -3.87 60.09 -1.99
C GLY A 687 -4.38 60.29 -0.55
N ALA A 688 -4.59 61.55 -0.16
CA ALA A 688 -4.88 61.96 1.23
C ALA A 688 -6.14 61.33 1.88
N HIS A 689 -7.02 60.71 1.11
CA HIS A 689 -8.17 59.96 1.60
C HIS A 689 -7.82 58.53 2.07
N LEU A 690 -6.55 58.12 1.95
CA LEU A 690 -6.03 56.80 2.30
C LEU A 690 -4.86 56.90 3.28
N TYR A 691 -4.64 55.84 4.06
CA TYR A 691 -3.44 55.67 4.90
C TYR A 691 -3.03 54.19 5.01
N CYS A 692 -1.74 53.94 5.17
CA CYS A 692 -1.17 52.59 5.16
C CYS A 692 -0.20 52.38 6.33
N PRO A 693 -0.68 51.84 7.46
CA PRO A 693 0.17 51.41 8.56
C PRO A 693 1.20 50.36 8.12
N PRO A 694 2.29 50.14 8.88
CA PRO A 694 3.22 49.04 8.61
C PRO A 694 2.49 47.70 8.47
N GLY A 695 2.83 46.93 7.44
CA GLY A 695 2.22 45.64 7.19
C GLY A 695 0.85 45.67 6.48
N SER A 696 0.48 46.79 5.85
CA SER A 696 -0.79 46.90 5.13
C SER A 696 -0.82 46.03 3.86
N PRO A 697 -1.80 45.14 3.69
CA PRO A 697 -2.02 44.38 2.45
C PRO A 697 -2.69 45.21 1.33
N TYR A 698 -3.39 46.29 1.70
CA TYR A 698 -4.08 47.22 0.82
C TYR A 698 -4.22 48.59 1.52
N PRO A 699 -4.48 49.68 0.78
CA PRO A 699 -4.73 51.00 1.38
C PRO A 699 -6.01 51.02 2.21
N LEU A 700 -5.96 51.68 3.37
CA LEU A 700 -7.12 51.85 4.24
C LEU A 700 -7.76 53.24 4.01
N PRO A 701 -9.10 53.32 3.87
CA PRO A 701 -9.76 54.61 3.78
C PRO A 701 -9.69 55.35 5.12
N VAL A 702 -9.47 56.67 5.04
CA VAL A 702 -9.55 57.55 6.21
C VAL A 702 -11.01 57.65 6.66
N THR A 703 -11.23 57.48 7.96
CA THR A 703 -12.57 57.50 8.56
C THR A 703 -13.17 58.90 8.47
N SER A 704 -14.50 59.00 8.36
CA SER A 704 -15.18 60.30 8.41
C SER A 704 -14.85 61.04 9.72
N GLY A 705 -14.47 62.32 9.62
CA GLY A 705 -14.05 63.14 10.76
C GLY A 705 -12.56 63.04 11.10
N TYR A 706 -11.81 62.30 10.29
CA TYR A 706 -10.36 62.15 10.41
C TYR A 706 -9.64 62.63 9.13
N TYR A 707 -8.35 62.93 9.26
CA TYR A 707 -7.46 63.23 8.15
C TYR A 707 -6.22 62.34 8.21
N SER A 708 -5.64 62.02 7.06
CA SER A 708 -4.41 61.19 7.00
C SER A 708 -3.19 61.98 7.44
N ILE A 709 -2.24 61.31 8.09
CA ILE A 709 -0.95 61.89 8.52
C ILE A 709 0.20 60.90 8.35
N ASP A 710 1.43 61.42 8.27
CA ASP A 710 2.63 60.63 8.59
C ASP A 710 2.85 60.66 10.09
N SER A 711 2.97 59.49 10.72
CA SER A 711 3.10 59.35 12.17
C SER A 711 4.38 59.96 12.76
N VAL A 712 5.38 60.31 11.93
CA VAL A 712 6.65 60.94 12.33
C VAL A 712 6.79 62.37 11.81
N LEU A 713 6.40 62.63 10.56
CA LEU A 713 6.56 63.94 9.90
C LEU A 713 5.29 64.80 9.94
N GLY A 714 4.17 64.28 10.42
CA GLY A 714 2.89 64.99 10.50
C GLY A 714 2.27 65.29 9.13
N GLU A 715 1.59 66.43 9.00
CA GLU A 715 0.89 66.84 7.77
C GLU A 715 1.81 67.30 6.62
N LEU A 716 3.06 67.65 6.93
CA LEU A 716 4.04 68.15 5.95
C LEU A 716 4.60 67.04 5.05
N SER A 717 4.21 65.79 5.30
CA SER A 717 4.57 64.61 4.52
C SER A 717 3.80 64.52 3.20
N ASP A 718 4.44 63.88 2.21
CA ASP A 718 3.82 63.55 0.92
C ASP A 718 2.51 62.76 1.16
N PRO A 719 1.36 63.27 0.70
CA PRO A 719 0.07 62.65 0.96
C PRO A 719 -0.07 61.25 0.36
N THR A 720 0.85 60.84 -0.54
CA THR A 720 0.85 59.51 -1.16
C THR A 720 1.40 58.39 -0.28
N ILE A 721 2.06 58.72 0.85
CA ILE A 721 2.80 57.78 1.72
C ILE A 721 2.44 57.93 3.20
N ARG A 722 1.23 58.38 3.51
CA ARG A 722 0.76 58.53 4.89
C ARG A 722 0.41 57.19 5.53
N ASP A 723 0.68 57.02 6.83
CA ASP A 723 0.60 55.74 7.53
C ASP A 723 -0.36 55.70 8.72
N ALA A 724 -0.93 56.86 9.09
CA ALA A 724 -1.90 56.96 10.16
C ALA A 724 -3.01 57.96 9.81
N GLN A 725 -4.02 58.04 10.66
CA GLN A 725 -5.05 59.08 10.60
C GLN A 725 -5.21 59.74 11.98
N ALA A 726 -5.52 61.03 11.98
CA ALA A 726 -5.75 61.83 13.17
C ALA A 726 -7.16 62.43 13.17
N PRO A 727 -7.83 62.53 14.34
CA PRO A 727 -9.15 63.15 14.41
C PRO A 727 -9.04 64.64 14.13
N CYS A 728 -10.06 65.21 13.47
CA CYS A 728 -10.15 66.66 13.36
C CYS A 728 -10.30 67.30 14.75
N GLU A 729 -9.41 68.24 15.05
CA GLU A 729 -9.42 69.00 16.29
C GLU A 729 -10.44 70.15 16.25
N VAL A 730 -10.79 70.66 17.43
CA VAL A 730 -11.73 71.80 17.59
C VAL A 730 -11.25 72.99 16.74
N GLY A 731 -12.16 73.63 16.00
CA GLY A 731 -11.85 74.69 15.05
C GLY A 731 -11.51 74.24 13.63
N TYR A 732 -11.49 72.92 13.36
CA TYR A 732 -11.24 72.34 12.04
C TYR A 732 -12.30 71.30 11.65
N TYR A 733 -12.52 71.11 10.34
CA TYR A 733 -13.37 70.05 9.79
C TYR A 733 -12.59 69.19 8.79
N CYS A 734 -12.96 67.92 8.69
CA CYS A 734 -12.26 66.91 7.89
C CYS A 734 -13.15 66.42 6.75
N LEU A 735 -12.69 66.58 5.51
CA LEU A 735 -13.38 66.09 4.32
C LEU A 735 -12.38 65.40 3.38
N HIS A 736 -12.75 64.23 2.86
CA HIS A 736 -11.91 63.43 1.95
C HIS A 736 -10.47 63.18 2.48
N GLY A 737 -10.32 63.03 3.79
CA GLY A 737 -9.03 62.76 4.46
C GLY A 737 -8.08 63.96 4.56
N LEU A 738 -8.57 65.17 4.30
CA LEU A 738 -7.85 66.44 4.50
C LEU A 738 -8.48 67.25 5.63
N ARG A 739 -7.64 67.99 6.36
CA ARG A 739 -8.02 68.91 7.42
C ARG A 739 -8.19 70.32 6.87
N HIS A 740 -9.29 70.97 7.20
CA HIS A 740 -9.63 72.33 6.79
C HIS A 740 -9.98 73.18 8.01
N SER A 741 -9.52 74.43 8.05
CA SER A 741 -9.93 75.37 9.10
C SER A 741 -11.39 75.80 8.91
N CYS A 742 -12.10 76.06 10.01
CA CYS A 742 -13.45 76.59 9.94
C CYS A 742 -13.46 77.97 9.23
N PRO A 743 -14.38 78.20 8.27
CA PRO A 743 -14.51 79.50 7.62
C PRO A 743 -14.83 80.61 8.62
N ALA A 744 -14.44 81.84 8.31
CA ALA A 744 -14.73 83.00 9.14
C ALA A 744 -16.24 83.12 9.45
N GLY A 745 -16.58 83.38 10.72
CA GLY A 745 -17.97 83.46 11.20
C GLY A 745 -18.60 82.13 11.62
N ARG A 746 -17.86 81.02 11.57
CA ARG A 746 -18.31 79.69 12.06
C ARG A 746 -17.26 79.09 13.01
N PHE A 747 -17.69 78.27 13.97
CA PHE A 747 -16.79 77.59 14.92
C PHE A 747 -17.14 76.10 15.02
N GLY A 748 -16.12 75.25 14.97
CA GLY A 748 -16.26 73.81 15.17
C GLY A 748 -16.07 73.47 16.63
N ALA A 749 -17.13 73.04 17.31
CA ALA A 749 -17.17 72.84 18.76
C ALA A 749 -16.76 71.43 19.18
N ASN A 750 -16.83 70.48 18.26
CA ASN A 750 -16.59 69.07 18.54
C ASN A 750 -15.33 68.57 17.80
N VAL A 751 -14.71 67.54 18.36
CA VAL A 751 -13.73 66.75 17.61
C VAL A 751 -14.45 65.95 16.52
N GLN A 752 -13.77 65.72 15.38
CA GLN A 752 -14.26 64.93 14.23
C GLN A 752 -15.39 65.54 13.39
N GLU A 753 -15.48 66.87 13.29
CA GLU A 753 -16.49 67.50 12.42
C GLU A 753 -16.25 67.22 10.92
N THR A 754 -17.33 66.89 10.20
CA THR A 754 -17.30 66.41 8.79
C THR A 754 -17.97 67.34 7.79
N ASN A 755 -18.69 68.39 8.25
CA ASN A 755 -19.53 69.22 7.39
C ASN A 755 -19.36 70.72 7.69
N PRO A 756 -19.04 71.56 6.69
CA PRO A 756 -19.01 73.02 6.84
C PRO A 756 -20.39 73.67 7.09
N LEU A 757 -21.50 72.94 6.92
CA LEU A 757 -22.87 73.44 7.06
C LEU A 757 -23.52 73.17 8.42
N VAL A 758 -23.00 72.21 9.21
CA VAL A 758 -23.52 71.85 10.57
C VAL A 758 -22.74 72.56 11.68
N LEU A 759 -21.99 73.60 11.33
CA LEU A 759 -21.35 74.50 12.30
C LEU A 759 -22.45 75.27 13.04
N HIS A 760 -22.65 74.98 14.33
CA HIS A 760 -23.73 75.51 15.17
C HIS A 760 -23.65 77.04 15.29
N GLY A 761 -24.41 77.76 14.46
CA GLY A 761 -24.65 79.18 14.57
C GLY A 761 -25.91 79.45 15.41
N ALA A 762 -25.75 80.22 16.48
CA ALA A 762 -26.86 80.77 17.26
C ALA A 762 -27.76 81.67 16.40
N LEU A 763 -29.08 81.55 16.56
CA LEU A 763 -30.09 82.53 16.13
C LEU A 763 -31.23 82.52 17.18
N PRO A 764 -32.02 83.61 17.37
CA PRO A 764 -32.43 84.56 16.32
C PRO A 764 -32.42 86.06 16.72
N THR A 765 -32.48 86.97 15.74
CA THR A 765 -33.70 87.76 15.44
C THR A 765 -33.46 88.97 14.51
N TRP A 766 -34.45 89.19 13.65
CA TRP A 766 -34.84 90.37 12.84
C TRP A 766 -34.18 90.66 11.48
N LEU A 767 -35.09 90.65 10.48
CA LEU A 767 -35.25 91.56 9.32
C LEU A 767 -34.91 91.04 7.91
N LEU A 768 -36.01 90.78 7.19
CA LEU A 768 -36.30 91.12 5.78
C LEU A 768 -36.10 90.05 4.68
N LEU A 769 -37.21 89.36 4.38
CA LEU A 769 -37.74 89.25 3.00
C LEU A 769 -38.24 90.65 2.54
N PRO A 770 -38.47 90.96 1.25
CA PRO A 770 -38.38 90.12 0.02
C PRO A 770 -37.67 90.82 -1.17
N CYS A 771 -37.45 90.07 -2.27
CA CYS A 771 -37.92 90.45 -3.62
C CYS A 771 -37.63 89.34 -4.64
N GLU A 772 -38.70 88.90 -5.31
CA GLU A 772 -38.70 88.16 -6.58
C GLU A 772 -37.93 88.92 -7.67
N GLN A 773 -37.37 88.23 -8.67
CA GLN A 773 -37.67 88.46 -10.10
C GLN A 773 -37.34 87.20 -10.93
N HIS A 774 -38.41 86.64 -11.51
CA HIS A 774 -38.47 85.85 -12.73
C HIS A 774 -37.98 86.68 -13.94
N GLU A 775 -37.48 86.01 -15.00
CA GLU A 775 -37.72 86.37 -16.41
C GLU A 775 -37.43 85.18 -17.37
N PRO A 776 -37.97 85.16 -18.61
CA PRO A 776 -38.72 84.01 -19.16
C PRO A 776 -38.29 83.46 -20.56
N ASP A 777 -38.95 82.34 -20.93
CA ASP A 777 -39.35 81.79 -22.24
C ASP A 777 -38.51 81.94 -23.52
N ALA A 778 -38.13 80.79 -24.13
CA ALA A 778 -38.62 80.31 -25.44
C ALA A 778 -37.81 79.09 -25.96
N GLY A 779 -38.47 77.99 -26.32
CA GLY A 779 -37.79 76.87 -27.00
C GLY A 779 -38.57 75.55 -27.04
N MET A 780 -39.60 75.52 -27.86
CA MET A 780 -40.59 74.47 -28.10
C MET A 780 -40.05 73.24 -28.87
N SER A 781 -40.77 72.10 -28.75
CA SER A 781 -40.82 70.88 -29.61
C SER A 781 -40.28 69.61 -28.94
N SER A 782 -41.12 68.76 -28.36
CA SER A 782 -41.91 67.66 -28.99
C SER A 782 -41.02 66.48 -29.43
N LEU A 783 -41.08 65.34 -28.74
CA LEU A 783 -41.73 64.06 -29.08
C LEU A 783 -40.81 62.98 -28.42
N LEU A 784 -41.18 61.81 -27.90
CA LEU A 784 -42.29 60.88 -28.09
C LEU A 784 -42.12 59.80 -26.97
N GLU A 785 -43.19 59.49 -26.23
CA GLU A 785 -43.63 58.14 -25.75
C GLU A 785 -42.73 57.24 -24.86
N HIS A 786 -43.19 56.35 -23.97
CA HIS A 786 -44.49 55.97 -23.39
C HIS A 786 -44.19 55.02 -22.19
N VAL A 787 -45.00 55.13 -21.11
CA VAL A 787 -45.47 54.05 -20.19
C VAL A 787 -44.40 53.31 -19.34
N GLY A 788 -44.50 53.15 -18.03
CA GLY A 788 -45.59 53.31 -17.07
C GLY A 788 -45.29 52.36 -15.90
N LEU A 789 -45.24 52.90 -14.68
CA LEU A 789 -45.22 52.13 -13.44
C LEU A 789 -46.57 51.42 -13.26
N VAL A 790 -46.55 50.14 -12.91
CA VAL A 790 -47.63 49.51 -12.15
C VAL A 790 -47.01 48.82 -10.95
N SER A 791 -47.22 49.44 -9.80
CA SER A 791 -47.17 48.83 -8.47
C SER A 791 -48.17 47.67 -8.38
N PHE A 792 -47.90 46.66 -7.57
CA PHE A 792 -48.70 46.35 -6.38
C PHE A 792 -48.11 45.12 -5.68
N ASP A 793 -47.90 45.30 -4.37
CA ASP A 793 -47.75 44.23 -3.39
C ASP A 793 -48.86 43.18 -3.55
N ILE A 794 -48.47 41.91 -3.66
CA ILE A 794 -48.83 40.74 -2.84
C ILE A 794 -47.72 39.70 -3.01
#